data_AF-A0A9P8PGY4-F1
#
_entry.id   AF-A0A9P8PGY4-F1
#
_cell.length_a   1.000
_cell.length_b   1.000
_cell.length_c   1.000
_cell.angle_alpha   90.00
_cell.angle_beta   90.00
_cell.angle_gamma   90.00
#
_symmetry.space_group_name_H-M   'P 1'
#
loop_
_entity.id
_entity.type
_entity.pdbx_description
1 polymer ?
#
loop_
_entity_poly.entity_id
_entity_poly.type
_entity_poly.pdbx_seq_one_letter_code
_entity_poly.pdbx_strand_id
1 'polypeptide(L)'
;MLNRISQFGKNLQDEIQRNIDEVNNGTLIDDVEISLDESNDSNENNLDERLSPIIQAKLKKFNKYEKKYPLLLEAYKREKFKNESINSFEKILKENTPCSNINEGNELIDYLNGLNLKNKILNEELQKFTRDEINNQNLKEKIQDLELEIKELNLNEDKDRISELNNELESNYLKIQDENSKLESNYLKIQDENSKLESNYLKIQDENSKLIENIKIEQNSSKDLNNKIVELTNELNSIKIELNSEKLSNESINLKLSKEIEQFSEKDLENKELITNKISLENKILELETKLQQFDSNNPQISNSQRKKSKKKSKNLEIQPNKDSIKVSQQLPESSNDLEILQTKFNELQKSSKVEINSKIEEIESLRDMVKLIGDDLIIAKDELKEFKFQNESNKDDDDKLSKILESQKVELEVLRDQHFEVVTKYELEQTEHSKLVKSLYSEKSALEEEIENSKKTISFQNKEILELKSQIIKLEKSTQDLINLEKNILELTDERKKLESSLIDYNKLKNNETFLTKELTSIKKELTQRDRTIVYFEKQIKDYEIQKTQILEENTKLKTNNHELNQKINSINEQISKSIKDQGKFTKDYEELKKNYQIVLENNKRLVEKSTIIQDKYESLQELKTKSNDQLESIKKHSEELGVLYREAQKRAEELDEELSESRNLLQERTREANTIRRLLMDKDQTQDSKFSELTFQLKTLTDERERIQSDNAILLNRKQRELEEFSLKNNELENLVNKWESERTLLLKQLDELKVEKSKFEDERRSSTNENDEVTSIINKLRESLNHSEKKVREYETLNNSLKVLNGDINSKFERLTKNYKLLSNQLKAVKSQSSTPSTTRSNSIASNLNSVISQENYSNSTESDVEKIAYIKNVLLGFLEHKEQRQQLLPVISMLLQLGKADEKRLLSALG
;
A
#
# COMPACT_ATOMS: atom_id res chain seq x y z
N MET A 1 136.21 104.15 -35.81
CA MET A 1 135.09 105.05 -36.21
C MET A 1 133.75 104.66 -35.59
N LEU A 2 133.33 103.39 -35.66
CA LEU A 2 132.01 102.91 -35.20
C LEU A 2 131.50 103.49 -33.86
N ASN A 3 132.32 103.58 -32.82
CA ASN A 3 131.88 104.09 -31.51
C ASN A 3 131.36 105.55 -31.55
N ARG A 4 131.85 106.40 -32.47
CA ARG A 4 131.33 107.78 -32.64
C ARG A 4 129.95 107.81 -33.31
N ILE A 5 129.60 106.80 -34.10
CA ILE A 5 128.28 106.67 -34.74
C ILE A 5 127.26 106.20 -33.68
N SER A 6 127.65 105.26 -32.81
CA SER A 6 126.79 104.82 -31.68
C SER A 6 126.50 105.95 -30.68
N GLN A 7 127.47 106.82 -30.38
CA GLN A 7 127.24 108.01 -29.55
C GLN A 7 126.28 109.01 -30.21
N PHE A 8 126.38 109.22 -31.53
CA PHE A 8 125.44 110.06 -32.28
C PHE A 8 124.00 109.53 -32.21
N GLY A 9 123.82 108.21 -32.31
CA GLY A 9 122.51 107.56 -32.19
C GLY A 9 121.86 107.74 -30.82
N LYS A 10 122.62 107.65 -29.72
CA LYS A 10 122.09 107.89 -28.38
C LYS A 10 121.68 109.34 -28.15
N ASN A 11 122.56 110.30 -28.46
CA ASN A 11 122.26 111.72 -28.26
C ASN A 11 120.98 112.14 -28.99
N LEU A 12 120.76 111.66 -30.22
CA LEU A 12 119.54 111.95 -30.99
C LEU A 12 118.28 111.38 -30.32
N GLN A 13 118.37 110.20 -29.69
CA GLN A 13 117.24 109.56 -29.02
C GLN A 13 116.89 110.26 -27.70
N ASP A 14 117.89 110.72 -26.94
CA ASP A 14 117.69 111.49 -25.71
C ASP A 14 117.12 112.91 -26.00
N GLU A 15 117.49 113.53 -27.13
CA GLU A 15 116.89 114.80 -27.59
C GLU A 15 115.43 114.63 -28.05
N ILE A 16 115.10 113.53 -28.74
CA ILE A 16 113.71 113.22 -29.13
C ILE A 16 112.84 113.00 -27.88
N GLN A 17 113.33 112.27 -26.88
CA GLN A 17 112.55 111.99 -25.68
C GLN A 17 112.22 113.27 -24.89
N ARG A 18 113.16 114.21 -24.75
CA ARG A 18 112.90 115.50 -24.08
C ARG A 18 111.82 116.34 -24.75
N ASN A 19 111.81 116.40 -26.08
CA ASN A 19 110.80 117.18 -26.82
C ASN A 19 109.39 116.58 -26.73
N ILE A 20 109.25 115.30 -26.37
CA ILE A 20 107.95 114.63 -26.18
C ILE A 20 107.34 115.00 -24.81
N ASP A 21 108.17 115.23 -23.79
CA ASP A 21 107.69 115.53 -22.43
C ASP A 21 107.22 117.00 -22.28
N GLU A 22 107.78 117.95 -23.05
CA GLU A 22 107.40 119.38 -22.95
C GLU A 22 106.07 119.74 -23.64
N VAL A 23 105.59 118.93 -24.60
CA VAL A 23 104.37 119.25 -25.40
C VAL A 23 103.07 118.73 -24.75
N ASN A 24 103.14 117.88 -23.73
CA ASN A 24 101.98 117.19 -23.15
C ASN A 24 101.13 118.01 -22.14
N ASN A 25 101.39 119.31 -21.96
CA ASN A 25 100.67 120.18 -21.00
C ASN A 25 100.04 121.41 -21.68
N GLY A 26 98.74 121.38 -22.02
CA GLY A 26 98.12 122.55 -22.69
C GLY A 26 96.65 122.50 -23.14
N THR A 27 95.80 121.69 -22.50
CA THR A 27 94.31 121.75 -22.46
C THR A 27 93.48 122.64 -23.43
N LEU A 28 92.48 121.99 -24.05
CA LEU A 28 91.05 122.36 -24.16
C LEU A 28 90.47 123.19 -25.35
N ILE A 29 89.26 122.72 -25.74
CA ILE A 29 88.08 123.40 -26.33
C ILE A 29 88.01 123.62 -27.86
N ASP A 30 87.28 122.69 -28.48
CA ASP A 30 86.07 122.80 -29.32
C ASP A 30 86.00 123.64 -30.62
N ASP A 31 85.35 123.00 -31.61
CA ASP A 31 84.38 123.48 -32.60
C ASP A 31 84.56 124.82 -33.35
N VAL A 32 84.42 124.75 -34.69
CA VAL A 32 83.15 125.12 -35.38
C VAL A 32 83.22 124.73 -36.87
N GLU A 33 82.09 124.34 -37.45
CA GLU A 33 81.93 124.07 -38.88
C GLU A 33 82.07 125.35 -39.74
N ILE A 34 82.42 125.21 -41.02
CA ILE A 34 81.77 125.99 -42.11
C ILE A 34 82.07 125.33 -43.47
N SER A 35 81.00 125.02 -44.20
CA SER A 35 81.01 124.72 -45.63
C SER A 35 81.04 126.02 -46.45
N LEU A 36 81.60 126.00 -47.66
CA LEU A 36 81.15 126.88 -48.74
C LEU A 36 81.64 126.42 -50.12
N ASP A 37 80.81 126.64 -51.13
CA ASP A 37 81.21 126.72 -52.54
C ASP A 37 82.05 127.97 -52.80
N GLU A 38 82.73 128.06 -53.95
CA GLU A 38 82.26 128.93 -55.05
C GLU A 38 83.16 128.87 -56.29
N SER A 39 82.71 129.53 -57.35
CA SER A 39 83.33 129.58 -58.68
C SER A 39 83.95 130.95 -58.96
N ASN A 40 84.85 131.01 -59.95
CA ASN A 40 85.63 132.19 -60.39
C ASN A 40 86.75 132.57 -59.37
N ASP A 41 87.94 132.99 -59.79
CA ASP A 41 88.16 134.00 -60.83
C ASP A 41 89.38 133.72 -61.74
N SER A 42 89.66 134.65 -62.65
CA SER A 42 90.63 134.53 -63.74
C SER A 42 91.93 135.30 -63.51
N ASN A 43 93.03 134.77 -64.06
CA ASN A 43 94.33 135.43 -64.26
C ASN A 43 95.07 135.99 -63.03
N GLU A 44 96.05 135.24 -62.52
CA GLU A 44 97.35 135.87 -62.20
C GLU A 44 98.52 134.87 -62.31
N ASN A 45 99.32 135.01 -63.37
CA ASN A 45 100.64 134.38 -63.51
C ASN A 45 101.69 135.50 -63.55
N ASN A 46 102.57 135.58 -62.54
CA ASN A 46 104.01 135.88 -62.63
C ASN A 46 104.56 136.49 -61.32
N LEU A 47 105.31 135.71 -60.54
CA LEU A 47 106.27 136.23 -59.54
C LEU A 47 107.35 135.19 -59.12
N ASP A 48 107.57 134.12 -59.91
CA ASP A 48 108.40 132.95 -59.58
C ASP A 48 109.93 133.16 -59.84
N GLU A 49 110.42 134.42 -59.74
CA GLU A 49 111.72 134.85 -60.30
C GLU A 49 112.79 135.20 -59.26
N ARG A 50 112.65 134.77 -57.98
CA ARG A 50 113.60 135.14 -56.90
C ARG A 50 114.19 134.00 -56.05
N LEU A 51 113.98 132.72 -56.40
CA LEU A 51 114.58 131.58 -55.68
C LEU A 51 115.50 130.73 -56.58
N SER A 52 116.65 130.31 -56.03
CA SER A 52 117.68 129.56 -56.76
C SER A 52 117.17 128.20 -57.32
N PRO A 53 117.55 127.79 -58.54
CA PRO A 53 117.07 126.55 -59.17
C PRO A 53 117.29 125.28 -58.35
N ILE A 54 118.35 125.21 -57.55
CA ILE A 54 118.65 124.06 -56.67
C ILE A 54 117.60 123.95 -55.55
N ILE A 55 117.13 125.10 -55.04
CA ILE A 55 116.09 125.17 -54.02
C ILE A 55 114.73 124.83 -54.64
N GLN A 56 114.40 125.41 -55.80
CA GLN A 56 113.19 125.05 -56.56
C GLN A 56 113.15 123.54 -56.89
N ALA A 57 114.27 122.92 -57.28
CA ALA A 57 114.34 121.48 -57.57
C ALA A 57 114.17 120.60 -56.32
N LYS A 58 114.67 121.03 -55.15
CA LYS A 58 114.42 120.36 -53.87
C LYS A 58 112.95 120.51 -53.44
N LEU A 59 112.39 121.72 -53.50
CA LEU A 59 110.97 121.99 -53.22
C LEU A 59 110.05 121.18 -54.14
N LYS A 60 110.32 121.13 -55.45
CA LYS A 60 109.56 120.31 -56.42
C LYS A 60 109.70 118.80 -56.20
N LYS A 61 110.69 118.32 -55.43
CA LYS A 61 110.73 116.94 -54.91
C LYS A 61 109.99 116.80 -53.58
N PHE A 62 110.14 117.76 -52.67
CA PHE A 62 109.46 117.77 -51.37
C PHE A 62 107.94 117.76 -51.55
N ASN A 63 107.41 118.66 -52.39
CA ASN A 63 105.98 118.76 -52.72
C ASN A 63 105.43 117.48 -53.41
N LYS A 64 106.29 116.69 -54.06
CA LYS A 64 105.93 115.37 -54.63
C LYS A 64 105.92 114.24 -53.59
N TYR A 65 106.66 114.36 -52.49
CA TYR A 65 106.57 113.44 -51.36
C TYR A 65 105.44 113.83 -50.42
N GLU A 66 105.28 115.12 -50.14
CA GLU A 66 104.18 115.74 -49.40
C GLU A 66 102.81 115.33 -49.95
N LYS A 67 102.62 115.32 -51.29
CA LYS A 67 101.40 114.82 -51.93
C LYS A 67 101.25 113.29 -51.97
N LYS A 68 102.33 112.53 -51.76
CA LYS A 68 102.31 111.05 -51.75
C LYS A 68 102.19 110.45 -50.36
N TYR A 69 102.68 111.14 -49.33
CA TYR A 69 102.65 110.71 -47.94
C TYR A 69 101.22 110.47 -47.40
N PRO A 70 100.23 111.37 -47.57
CA PRO A 70 98.86 111.11 -47.10
C PRO A 70 98.20 109.95 -47.85
N LEU A 71 98.44 109.81 -49.16
CA LEU A 71 97.94 108.67 -49.95
C LEU A 71 98.54 107.33 -49.48
N LEU A 72 99.83 107.30 -49.15
CA LEU A 72 100.49 106.12 -48.61
C LEU A 72 100.04 105.81 -47.18
N LEU A 73 99.85 106.83 -46.35
CA LEU A 73 99.31 106.70 -44.99
C LEU A 73 97.85 106.21 -45.01
N GLU A 74 97.04 106.67 -45.96
CA GLU A 74 95.68 106.21 -46.15
C GLU A 74 95.64 104.77 -46.68
N ALA A 75 96.49 104.43 -47.65
CA ALA A 75 96.64 103.04 -48.12
C ALA A 75 97.03 102.11 -46.96
N TYR A 76 98.03 102.49 -46.15
CA TYR A 76 98.44 101.74 -44.96
C TYR A 76 97.34 101.63 -43.90
N LYS A 77 96.58 102.70 -43.64
CA LYS A 77 95.39 102.64 -42.75
C LYS A 77 94.33 101.67 -43.29
N ARG A 78 94.04 101.70 -44.60
CA ARG A 78 93.10 100.79 -45.27
C ARG A 78 93.59 99.34 -45.25
N GLU A 79 94.89 99.08 -45.38
CA GLU A 79 95.48 97.74 -45.24
C GLU A 79 95.46 97.24 -43.79
N LYS A 80 95.80 98.09 -42.81
CA LYS A 80 95.70 97.75 -41.38
C LYS A 80 94.27 97.39 -40.98
N PHE A 81 93.29 98.17 -41.42
CA PHE A 81 91.88 97.90 -41.16
C PHE A 81 91.39 96.59 -41.85
N LYS A 82 91.88 96.29 -43.06
CA LYS A 82 91.63 94.99 -43.71
C LYS A 82 92.22 93.84 -42.90
N ASN A 83 93.46 93.96 -42.42
CA ASN A 83 94.10 92.93 -41.60
C ASN A 83 93.38 92.74 -40.26
N GLU A 84 92.92 93.81 -39.61
CA GLU A 84 92.08 93.73 -38.40
C GLU A 84 90.74 93.02 -38.66
N SER A 85 90.13 93.27 -39.82
CA SER A 85 88.92 92.58 -40.27
C SER A 85 89.17 91.10 -40.57
N ILE A 86 90.28 90.77 -41.24
CA ILE A 86 90.69 89.38 -41.56
C ILE A 86 91.01 88.61 -40.27
N ASN A 87 91.77 89.19 -39.35
CA ASN A 87 92.07 88.61 -38.04
C ASN A 87 90.78 88.31 -37.24
N SER A 88 89.79 89.20 -37.32
CA SER A 88 88.49 89.01 -36.67
C SER A 88 87.70 87.86 -37.31
N PHE A 89 87.72 87.75 -38.64
CA PHE A 89 87.08 86.66 -39.37
C PHE A 89 87.78 85.31 -39.16
N GLU A 90 89.11 85.25 -39.19
CA GLU A 90 89.89 84.05 -38.85
C GLU A 90 89.61 83.55 -37.44
N LYS A 91 89.44 84.46 -36.47
CA LYS A 91 89.08 84.08 -35.10
C LYS A 91 87.69 83.42 -35.06
N ILE A 92 86.71 83.99 -35.76
CA ILE A 92 85.36 83.42 -35.86
C ILE A 92 85.39 82.04 -36.56
N LEU A 93 86.21 81.87 -37.60
CA LEU A 93 86.42 80.56 -38.24
C LEU A 93 87.00 79.53 -37.25
N LYS A 94 88.08 79.88 -36.54
CA LYS A 94 88.74 79.02 -35.52
C LYS A 94 87.80 78.59 -34.38
N GLU A 95 86.82 79.42 -34.05
CA GLU A 95 85.85 79.14 -32.98
C GLU A 95 84.66 78.27 -33.41
N ASN A 96 84.33 78.25 -34.72
CA ASN A 96 83.10 77.59 -35.23
C ASN A 96 83.37 76.46 -36.25
N THR A 97 84.60 76.32 -36.73
CA THR A 97 85.00 75.41 -37.81
C THR A 97 86.41 74.87 -37.54
N PRO A 98 86.82 73.72 -38.09
CA PRO A 98 88.16 73.17 -37.85
C PRO A 98 89.30 73.96 -38.51
N CYS A 99 88.99 74.90 -39.41
CA CYS A 99 89.98 75.65 -40.19
C CYS A 99 90.75 76.68 -39.33
N SER A 100 92.07 76.64 -39.45
CA SER A 100 93.04 77.50 -38.74
C SER A 100 93.53 78.69 -39.57
N ASN A 101 93.20 78.77 -40.85
CA ASN A 101 93.58 79.88 -41.73
C ASN A 101 92.54 80.12 -42.83
N ILE A 102 92.40 81.37 -43.30
CA ILE A 102 91.51 81.73 -44.42
C ILE A 102 91.90 81.04 -45.75
N ASN A 103 93.13 80.52 -45.85
CA ASN A 103 93.59 79.73 -46.99
C ASN A 103 93.08 78.27 -47.01
N GLU A 104 92.54 77.75 -45.91
CA GLU A 104 92.11 76.33 -45.77
C GLU A 104 90.66 76.09 -46.23
N GLY A 105 90.18 76.90 -47.19
CA GLY A 105 88.77 76.95 -47.60
C GLY A 105 88.17 75.62 -48.11
N ASN A 106 89.01 74.68 -48.56
CA ASN A 106 88.56 73.34 -48.95
C ASN A 106 88.11 72.50 -47.73
N GLU A 107 88.82 72.59 -46.60
CA GLU A 107 88.48 71.86 -45.38
C GLU A 107 87.17 72.37 -44.77
N LEU A 108 86.87 73.67 -44.95
CA LEU A 108 85.59 74.26 -44.59
C LEU A 108 84.44 73.69 -45.45
N ILE A 109 84.67 73.52 -46.75
CA ILE A 109 83.71 72.92 -47.67
C ILE A 109 83.46 71.46 -47.30
N ASP A 110 84.50 70.69 -47.00
CA ASP A 110 84.37 69.29 -46.59
C ASP A 110 83.71 69.12 -45.21
N TYR A 111 83.97 70.03 -44.26
CA TYR A 111 83.25 70.08 -42.98
C TYR A 111 81.75 70.38 -43.18
N LEU A 112 81.40 71.37 -44.01
CA LEU A 112 80.01 71.70 -44.32
C LEU A 112 79.31 70.57 -45.10
N ASN A 113 80.01 69.90 -46.01
CA ASN A 113 79.50 68.71 -46.70
C ASN A 113 79.28 67.55 -45.73
N GLY A 114 80.22 67.29 -44.81
CA GLY A 114 80.07 66.30 -43.75
C GLY A 114 78.90 66.60 -42.79
N LEU A 115 78.67 67.87 -42.47
CA LEU A 115 77.55 68.32 -41.62
C LEU A 115 76.22 68.19 -42.35
N ASN A 116 76.15 68.52 -43.65
CA ASN A 116 75.00 68.25 -44.50
C ASN A 116 74.71 66.75 -44.65
N LEU A 117 75.75 65.93 -44.81
CA LEU A 117 75.63 64.47 -44.92
C LEU A 117 75.16 63.86 -43.59
N LYS A 118 75.68 64.34 -42.45
CA LYS A 118 75.19 63.97 -41.11
C LYS A 118 73.71 64.35 -40.92
N ASN A 119 73.30 65.55 -41.31
CA ASN A 119 71.89 65.96 -41.28
C ASN A 119 71.03 65.10 -42.21
N LYS A 120 71.55 64.68 -43.37
CA LYS A 120 70.84 63.76 -44.28
C LYS A 120 70.66 62.38 -43.64
N ILE A 121 71.71 61.79 -43.06
CA ILE A 121 71.64 60.52 -42.34
C ILE A 121 70.65 60.62 -41.18
N LEU A 122 70.73 61.67 -40.35
CA LEU A 122 69.80 61.88 -39.23
C LEU A 122 68.34 61.99 -39.70
N ASN A 123 68.09 62.68 -40.82
CA ASN A 123 66.74 62.76 -41.39
C ASN A 123 66.28 61.42 -42.00
N GLU A 124 67.16 60.63 -42.61
CA GLU A 124 66.87 59.28 -43.08
C GLU A 124 66.62 58.30 -41.91
N GLU A 125 67.31 58.47 -40.78
CA GLU A 125 67.08 57.73 -39.53
C GLU A 125 65.75 58.12 -38.88
N LEU A 126 65.44 59.42 -38.75
CA LEU A 126 64.13 59.89 -38.27
C LEU A 126 62.98 59.42 -39.16
N GLN A 127 63.18 59.34 -40.48
CA GLN A 127 62.20 58.74 -41.41
C GLN A 127 62.10 57.21 -41.31
N LYS A 128 63.15 56.51 -40.84
CA LYS A 128 63.06 55.08 -40.50
C LYS A 128 62.32 54.91 -39.19
N PHE A 129 62.72 55.59 -38.12
CA PHE A 129 62.04 55.52 -36.82
C PHE A 129 60.55 55.82 -36.93
N THR A 130 60.14 56.88 -37.63
CA THR A 130 58.69 57.18 -37.81
C THR A 130 57.96 56.13 -38.65
N ARG A 131 58.60 55.52 -39.67
CA ARG A 131 58.00 54.39 -40.40
C ARG A 131 57.92 53.13 -39.55
N ASP A 132 58.92 52.85 -38.74
CA ASP A 132 58.99 51.69 -37.87
C ASP A 132 58.04 51.85 -36.67
N GLU A 133 57.82 53.06 -36.17
CA GLU A 133 56.74 53.36 -35.21
C GLU A 133 55.36 53.14 -35.82
N ILE A 134 55.10 53.62 -37.03
CA ILE A 134 53.83 53.36 -37.76
C ILE A 134 53.66 51.86 -38.01
N ASN A 135 54.71 51.15 -38.43
CA ASN A 135 54.67 49.69 -38.61
C ASN A 135 54.40 48.96 -37.28
N ASN A 136 55.01 49.40 -36.18
CA ASN A 136 54.75 48.83 -34.85
C ASN A 136 53.35 49.17 -34.31
N GLN A 137 52.76 50.31 -34.68
CA GLN A 137 51.36 50.62 -34.40
C GLN A 137 50.43 49.69 -35.19
N ASN A 138 50.61 49.59 -36.51
CA ASN A 138 49.84 48.69 -37.38
C ASN A 138 49.98 47.20 -36.97
N LEU A 139 51.13 46.79 -36.42
CA LEU A 139 51.33 45.45 -35.88
C LEU A 139 50.65 45.27 -34.52
N LYS A 140 50.66 46.28 -33.64
CA LYS A 140 49.93 46.24 -32.36
C LYS A 140 48.42 46.19 -32.56
N GLU A 141 47.88 46.95 -33.51
CA GLU A 141 46.46 46.89 -33.88
C GLU A 141 46.09 45.49 -34.35
N LYS A 142 46.85 44.91 -35.29
CA LYS A 142 46.62 43.52 -35.74
C LYS A 142 46.78 42.46 -34.66
N ILE A 143 47.72 42.64 -33.72
CA ILE A 143 47.86 41.74 -32.57
C ILE A 143 46.64 41.89 -31.63
N GLN A 144 46.14 43.11 -31.43
CA GLN A 144 44.96 43.38 -30.61
C GLN A 144 43.69 42.83 -31.26
N ASP A 145 43.53 42.95 -32.58
CA ASP A 145 42.42 42.37 -33.34
C ASP A 145 42.44 40.83 -33.26
N LEU A 146 43.60 40.20 -33.50
CA LEU A 146 43.77 38.75 -33.36
C LEU A 146 43.57 38.27 -31.91
N GLU A 147 43.99 39.07 -30.92
CA GLU A 147 43.71 38.81 -29.51
C GLU A 147 42.22 38.88 -29.19
N LEU A 148 41.45 39.75 -29.85
CA LEU A 148 40.00 39.84 -29.69
C LEU A 148 39.32 38.63 -30.38
N GLU A 149 39.71 38.30 -31.60
CA GLU A 149 39.21 37.13 -32.34
C GLU A 149 39.46 35.82 -31.58
N ILE A 150 40.66 35.63 -31.02
CA ILE A 150 40.98 34.47 -30.15
C ILE A 150 40.14 34.48 -28.87
N LYS A 151 39.89 35.65 -28.26
CA LYS A 151 39.02 35.75 -27.06
C LYS A 151 37.56 35.43 -27.39
N GLU A 152 37.05 35.85 -28.55
CA GLU A 152 35.69 35.53 -29.01
C GLU A 152 35.53 34.05 -29.36
N LEU A 153 36.50 33.44 -30.04
CA LEU A 153 36.52 32.00 -30.33
C LEU A 153 36.51 31.17 -29.03
N ASN A 154 37.41 31.48 -28.09
CA ASN A 154 37.45 30.82 -26.78
C ASN A 154 36.12 31.02 -26.01
N LEU A 155 35.54 32.23 -26.02
CA LEU A 155 34.24 32.49 -25.38
C LEU A 155 33.09 31.69 -26.02
N ASN A 156 33.21 31.28 -27.28
CA ASN A 156 32.19 30.49 -27.96
C ASN A 156 32.40 29.00 -27.72
N GLU A 157 33.64 28.49 -27.74
CA GLU A 157 33.94 27.12 -27.30
C GLU A 157 33.51 26.88 -25.84
N ASP A 158 33.77 27.84 -24.93
CA ASP A 158 33.31 27.75 -23.54
C ASP A 158 31.78 27.78 -23.43
N LYS A 159 31.06 28.62 -24.22
CA LYS A 159 29.58 28.64 -24.23
C LYS A 159 28.99 27.33 -24.74
N ASP A 160 29.50 26.82 -25.85
CA ASP A 160 28.99 25.59 -26.47
C ASP A 160 29.18 24.42 -25.50
N ARG A 161 30.38 24.33 -24.87
CA ARG A 161 30.69 23.33 -23.85
C ARG A 161 29.88 23.47 -22.56
N ILE A 162 29.57 24.70 -22.13
CA ILE A 162 28.62 24.97 -21.04
C ILE A 162 27.20 24.52 -21.44
N SER A 163 26.80 24.70 -22.71
CA SER A 163 25.49 24.23 -23.19
C SER A 163 25.40 22.70 -23.20
N GLU A 164 26.45 22.00 -23.63
CA GLU A 164 26.55 20.54 -23.56
C GLU A 164 26.46 20.04 -22.12
N LEU A 165 27.25 20.61 -21.20
CA LEU A 165 27.22 20.29 -19.77
C LEU A 165 25.86 20.54 -19.12
N ASN A 166 25.16 21.63 -19.50
CA ASN A 166 23.81 21.90 -19.01
C ASN A 166 22.80 20.89 -19.55
N ASN A 167 22.87 20.53 -20.84
CA ASN A 167 22.01 19.50 -21.44
C ASN A 167 22.25 18.11 -20.80
N GLU A 168 23.50 17.75 -20.51
CA GLU A 168 23.82 16.52 -19.77
C GLU A 168 23.25 16.56 -18.35
N LEU A 169 23.46 17.66 -17.62
CA LEU A 169 22.93 17.88 -16.27
C LEU A 169 21.40 17.77 -16.23
N GLU A 170 20.69 18.41 -17.17
CA GLU A 170 19.23 18.35 -17.24
C GLU A 170 18.74 16.92 -17.58
N SER A 171 19.43 16.23 -18.49
CA SER A 171 19.14 14.81 -18.78
C SER A 171 19.32 13.92 -17.54
N ASN A 172 20.32 14.22 -16.68
CA ASN A 172 20.61 13.47 -15.48
C ASN A 172 19.65 13.84 -14.32
N TYR A 173 19.25 15.10 -14.22
CA TYR A 173 18.22 15.55 -13.30
C TYR A 173 16.89 14.85 -13.58
N LEU A 174 16.48 14.76 -14.86
CA LEU A 174 15.29 14.02 -15.27
C LEU A 174 15.38 12.53 -14.89
N LYS A 175 16.52 11.85 -15.13
CA LYS A 175 16.72 10.44 -14.70
C LYS A 175 16.59 10.27 -13.19
N ILE A 176 17.17 11.18 -12.41
CA ILE A 176 17.11 11.16 -10.94
C ILE A 176 15.68 11.41 -10.45
N GLN A 177 14.92 12.32 -11.09
CA GLN A 177 13.52 12.57 -10.79
C GLN A 177 12.65 11.33 -11.09
N ASP A 178 12.93 10.66 -12.22
CA ASP A 178 12.32 9.39 -12.62
C ASP A 178 12.58 8.27 -11.60
N GLU A 179 13.83 8.12 -11.13
CA GLU A 179 14.22 7.15 -10.11
C GLU A 179 13.63 7.45 -8.74
N ASN A 180 13.57 8.72 -8.34
CA ASN A 180 12.90 9.16 -7.11
C ASN A 180 11.40 8.83 -7.14
N SER A 181 10.69 9.06 -8.26
CA SER A 181 9.28 8.67 -8.38
C SER A 181 9.05 7.15 -8.25
N LYS A 182 9.98 6.35 -8.79
CA LYS A 182 9.95 4.88 -8.68
C LYS A 182 10.21 4.44 -7.24
N LEU A 183 11.17 5.05 -6.55
CA LEU A 183 11.47 4.85 -5.13
C LEU A 183 10.28 5.22 -4.23
N GLU A 184 9.65 6.37 -4.44
CA GLU A 184 8.47 6.82 -3.70
C GLU A 184 7.28 5.88 -3.92
N SER A 185 7.05 5.42 -5.16
CA SER A 185 6.04 4.40 -5.45
C SER A 185 6.29 3.06 -4.72
N ASN A 186 7.57 2.71 -4.47
CA ASN A 186 7.95 1.49 -3.76
C ASN A 186 7.88 1.68 -2.24
N TYR A 187 8.23 2.86 -1.73
CA TYR A 187 8.04 3.23 -0.33
C TYR A 187 6.56 3.14 0.07
N LEU A 188 5.66 3.66 -0.77
CA LEU A 188 4.20 3.54 -0.56
C LEU A 188 3.73 2.08 -0.53
N LYS A 189 4.22 1.22 -1.44
CA LYS A 189 3.90 -0.24 -1.41
C LYS A 189 4.38 -0.91 -0.13
N ILE A 190 5.58 -0.59 0.34
CA ILE A 190 6.15 -1.10 1.60
C ILE A 190 5.35 -0.59 2.80
N GLN A 191 4.89 0.66 2.79
CA GLN A 191 4.02 1.23 3.83
C GLN A 191 2.64 0.54 3.85
N ASP A 192 2.06 0.27 2.68
CA ASP A 192 0.85 -0.53 2.52
C ASP A 192 1.02 -1.96 3.04
N GLU A 193 2.13 -2.63 2.74
CA GLU A 193 2.45 -3.98 3.24
C GLU A 193 2.66 -3.99 4.75
N ASN A 194 3.36 -2.99 5.31
CA ASN A 194 3.52 -2.82 6.75
C ASN A 194 2.17 -2.62 7.45
N SER A 195 1.26 -1.80 6.92
CA SER A 195 -0.08 -1.63 7.51
C SER A 195 -0.92 -2.91 7.48
N LYS A 196 -0.79 -3.71 6.42
CA LYS A 196 -1.42 -5.05 6.32
C LYS A 196 -0.83 -6.01 7.37
N LEU A 197 0.50 -6.04 7.51
CA LEU A 197 1.21 -6.83 8.53
C LEU A 197 0.81 -6.42 9.94
N GLU A 198 0.73 -5.13 10.24
CA GLU A 198 0.30 -4.60 11.55
C GLU A 198 -1.17 -4.95 11.84
N SER A 199 -2.06 -4.85 10.85
CA SER A 199 -3.45 -5.30 10.99
C SER A 199 -3.57 -6.80 11.26
N ASN A 200 -2.65 -7.62 10.74
CA ASN A 200 -2.62 -9.06 10.96
C ASN A 200 -1.98 -9.42 12.29
N TYR A 201 -0.96 -8.66 12.73
CA TYR A 201 -0.38 -8.77 14.05
C TYR A 201 -1.44 -8.48 15.14
N LEU A 202 -2.25 -7.43 14.96
CA LEU A 202 -3.38 -7.12 15.85
C LEU A 202 -4.42 -8.26 15.90
N LYS A 203 -4.84 -8.82 14.75
CA LYS A 203 -5.75 -9.99 14.72
C LYS A 203 -5.16 -11.19 15.48
N ILE A 204 -3.88 -11.49 15.26
CA ILE A 204 -3.17 -12.57 15.98
C ILE A 204 -3.09 -12.26 17.48
N GLN A 205 -2.92 -11.00 17.88
CA GLN A 205 -2.93 -10.59 19.29
C GLN A 205 -4.34 -10.76 19.92
N ASP A 206 -5.41 -10.46 19.18
CA ASP A 206 -6.80 -10.67 19.61
C ASP A 206 -7.22 -12.15 19.63
N GLU A 207 -6.67 -12.98 18.74
CA GLU A 207 -6.83 -14.44 18.80
C GLU A 207 -6.10 -15.02 20.01
N ASN A 208 -4.87 -14.56 20.28
CA ASN A 208 -4.12 -14.97 21.48
C ASN A 208 -4.79 -14.51 22.77
N SER A 209 -5.40 -13.31 22.83
CA SER A 209 -6.12 -12.86 24.03
C SER A 209 -7.35 -13.71 24.32
N LYS A 210 -8.16 -14.04 23.30
CA LYS A 210 -9.29 -14.97 23.40
C LYS A 210 -8.86 -16.38 23.79
N LEU A 211 -7.74 -16.89 23.25
CA LEU A 211 -7.20 -18.18 23.65
C LEU A 211 -6.74 -18.19 25.13
N ILE A 212 -6.10 -17.10 25.59
CA ILE A 212 -5.72 -16.94 27.01
C ILE A 212 -6.95 -16.85 27.92
N GLU A 213 -8.03 -16.23 27.45
CA GLU A 213 -9.31 -16.16 28.18
C GLU A 213 -10.02 -17.52 28.25
N ASN A 214 -10.12 -18.24 27.13
CA ASN A 214 -10.65 -19.61 27.10
C ASN A 214 -9.84 -20.54 28.03
N ILE A 215 -8.51 -20.46 28.01
CA ILE A 215 -7.64 -21.22 28.93
C ILE A 215 -7.90 -20.85 30.41
N LYS A 216 -8.23 -19.59 30.73
CA LYS A 216 -8.65 -19.21 32.09
C LYS A 216 -10.00 -19.80 32.46
N ILE A 217 -10.96 -19.83 31.53
CA ILE A 217 -12.29 -20.42 31.73
C ILE A 217 -12.16 -21.93 31.98
N GLU A 218 -11.39 -22.64 31.16
CA GLU A 218 -11.06 -24.07 31.35
C GLU A 218 -10.29 -24.33 32.65
N GLN A 219 -9.36 -23.45 33.03
CA GLN A 219 -8.68 -23.56 34.33
C GLN A 219 -9.60 -23.31 35.51
N ASN A 220 -10.63 -22.47 35.37
CA ASN A 220 -11.59 -22.22 36.43
C ASN A 220 -12.60 -23.36 36.54
N SER A 221 -13.20 -23.83 35.44
CA SER A 221 -14.04 -25.04 35.47
C SER A 221 -13.26 -26.28 35.94
N SER A 222 -11.97 -26.39 35.61
CA SER A 222 -11.09 -27.42 36.19
C SER A 222 -10.86 -27.25 37.69
N LYS A 223 -10.77 -26.03 38.22
CA LYS A 223 -10.70 -25.80 39.68
C LYS A 223 -12.03 -26.15 40.34
N ASP A 224 -13.15 -25.75 39.74
CA ASP A 224 -14.49 -26.00 40.28
C ASP A 224 -14.82 -27.50 40.28
N LEU A 225 -14.42 -28.23 39.23
CA LEU A 225 -14.46 -29.70 39.20
C LEU A 225 -13.52 -30.32 40.25
N ASN A 226 -12.30 -29.81 40.44
CA ASN A 226 -11.41 -30.29 41.51
C ASN A 226 -11.98 -29.99 42.90
N ASN A 227 -12.61 -28.83 43.11
CA ASN A 227 -13.30 -28.47 44.35
C ASN A 227 -14.49 -29.41 44.58
N LYS A 228 -15.28 -29.71 43.54
CA LYS A 228 -16.38 -30.67 43.60
C LYS A 228 -15.91 -32.10 43.88
N ILE A 229 -14.74 -32.50 43.33
CA ILE A 229 -14.07 -33.76 43.68
C ILE A 229 -13.61 -33.75 45.14
N VAL A 230 -13.04 -32.64 45.64
CA VAL A 230 -12.65 -32.51 47.06
C VAL A 230 -13.88 -32.62 47.97
N GLU A 231 -14.97 -31.91 47.66
CA GLU A 231 -16.26 -32.03 48.35
C GLU A 231 -16.78 -33.48 48.35
N LEU A 232 -16.87 -34.12 47.19
CA LEU A 232 -17.31 -35.52 47.07
C LEU A 232 -16.35 -36.50 47.78
N THR A 233 -15.04 -36.23 47.85
CA THR A 233 -14.12 -37.04 48.66
C THR A 233 -14.28 -36.78 50.15
N ASN A 234 -14.66 -35.57 50.57
CA ASN A 234 -14.97 -35.26 51.97
C ASN A 234 -16.30 -35.89 52.38
N GLU A 235 -17.31 -35.89 51.52
CA GLU A 235 -18.58 -36.62 51.70
C GLU A 235 -18.35 -38.14 51.73
N LEU A 236 -17.55 -38.70 50.81
CA LEU A 236 -17.16 -40.12 50.87
C LEU A 236 -16.32 -40.46 52.11
N ASN A 237 -15.59 -39.49 52.67
CA ASN A 237 -14.87 -39.66 53.93
C ASN A 237 -15.79 -39.53 55.14
N SER A 238 -16.78 -38.63 55.14
CA SER A 238 -17.78 -38.57 56.22
C SER A 238 -18.66 -39.82 56.21
N ILE A 239 -19.14 -40.26 55.05
CA ILE A 239 -19.88 -41.53 54.89
C ILE A 239 -19.01 -42.74 55.29
N LYS A 240 -17.67 -42.70 55.08
CA LYS A 240 -16.75 -43.72 55.63
C LYS A 240 -16.60 -43.65 57.15
N ILE A 241 -16.63 -42.45 57.74
CA ILE A 241 -16.56 -42.26 59.19
C ILE A 241 -17.88 -42.70 59.83
N GLU A 242 -19.02 -42.37 59.23
CA GLU A 242 -20.36 -42.83 59.59
C GLU A 242 -20.48 -44.34 59.47
N LEU A 243 -20.14 -44.94 58.32
CA LEU A 243 -20.15 -46.39 58.14
C LEU A 243 -19.11 -47.12 59.01
N ASN A 244 -18.08 -46.43 59.51
CA ASN A 244 -17.18 -46.97 60.54
C ASN A 244 -17.71 -46.75 61.97
N SER A 245 -18.51 -45.71 62.24
CA SER A 245 -19.17 -45.52 63.52
C SER A 245 -20.38 -46.46 63.67
N GLU A 246 -21.13 -46.72 62.59
CA GLU A 246 -22.11 -47.80 62.50
C GLU A 246 -21.46 -49.16 62.70
N LYS A 247 -20.26 -49.41 62.14
CA LYS A 247 -19.49 -50.64 62.42
C LYS A 247 -19.00 -50.73 63.86
N LEU A 248 -18.72 -49.60 64.52
CA LEU A 248 -18.33 -49.54 65.94
C LEU A 248 -19.52 -49.71 66.88
N SER A 249 -20.70 -49.19 66.52
CA SER A 249 -21.98 -49.55 67.15
C SER A 249 -22.18 -51.06 67.00
N ASN A 250 -22.12 -51.55 65.75
CA ASN A 250 -22.02 -52.96 65.34
C ASN A 250 -20.71 -53.67 65.72
N GLU A 251 -20.01 -53.18 66.74
CA GLU A 251 -18.89 -53.85 67.41
C GLU A 251 -18.97 -53.80 68.94
N SER A 252 -19.80 -52.92 69.50
CA SER A 252 -19.82 -52.68 70.93
C SER A 252 -20.75 -53.62 71.70
N ILE A 253 -21.63 -54.33 71.00
CA ILE A 253 -22.94 -54.65 71.58
C ILE A 253 -23.35 -56.14 71.47
N ASN A 254 -22.91 -56.98 70.49
CA ASN A 254 -22.89 -58.45 70.72
C ASN A 254 -21.74 -58.82 71.66
N LEU A 255 -20.78 -57.92 71.93
CA LEU A 255 -19.94 -58.05 73.12
C LEU A 255 -20.75 -58.05 74.43
N LYS A 256 -22.08 -57.83 74.37
CA LYS A 256 -23.09 -58.27 75.35
C LYS A 256 -23.73 -59.62 74.96
N LEU A 257 -24.28 -59.74 73.74
CA LEU A 257 -25.04 -60.91 73.25
C LEU A 257 -24.24 -62.24 73.28
N SER A 258 -22.91 -62.21 73.21
CA SER A 258 -22.04 -63.37 73.44
C SER A 258 -21.86 -63.70 74.92
N LYS A 259 -21.80 -62.69 75.80
CA LYS A 259 -21.68 -62.86 77.26
C LYS A 259 -22.97 -63.37 77.90
N GLU A 260 -24.12 -63.05 77.31
CA GLU A 260 -25.41 -63.63 77.70
C GLU A 260 -25.50 -65.12 77.34
N ILE A 261 -24.92 -65.53 76.19
CA ILE A 261 -24.84 -66.95 75.80
C ILE A 261 -23.89 -67.72 76.72
N GLU A 262 -22.73 -67.16 77.07
CA GLU A 262 -21.79 -67.82 77.99
C GLU A 262 -22.39 -68.00 79.40
N GLN A 263 -23.07 -66.97 79.95
CA GLN A 263 -23.69 -67.03 81.28
C GLN A 263 -24.88 -68.01 81.39
N PHE A 264 -25.45 -68.46 80.26
CA PHE A 264 -26.48 -69.51 80.24
C PHE A 264 -25.91 -70.93 80.32
N SER A 265 -24.58 -71.12 80.19
CA SER A 265 -23.96 -72.46 80.14
C SER A 265 -23.40 -72.97 81.48
N GLU A 266 -23.13 -72.08 82.44
CA GLU A 266 -22.50 -72.42 83.74
C GLU A 266 -23.47 -72.47 84.94
N LYS A 267 -24.79 -72.57 84.70
CA LYS A 267 -25.81 -72.59 85.78
C LYS A 267 -26.81 -73.75 85.75
N ASP A 268 -26.78 -74.61 84.73
CA ASP A 268 -27.64 -75.81 84.63
C ASP A 268 -26.96 -77.10 85.13
N LEU A 269 -26.12 -76.99 86.16
CA LEU A 269 -25.60 -78.13 86.93
C LEU A 269 -25.63 -77.81 88.43
N GLU A 270 -26.33 -78.65 89.20
CA GLU A 270 -26.36 -78.69 90.67
C GLU A 270 -26.82 -77.38 91.38
N ASN A 271 -28.12 -77.09 91.53
CA ASN A 271 -29.07 -77.99 92.19
C ASN A 271 -30.56 -77.66 91.95
N LYS A 272 -31.29 -78.72 91.61
CA LYS A 272 -32.59 -79.16 92.17
C LYS A 272 -33.62 -78.10 92.59
N GLU A 273 -34.75 -78.20 91.90
CA GLU A 273 -36.06 -78.48 92.51
C GLU A 273 -36.38 -77.74 93.83
N LEU A 274 -37.13 -76.63 93.74
CA LEU A 274 -38.59 -76.67 93.98
C LEU A 274 -39.25 -75.30 93.80
N ILE A 275 -40.54 -75.35 93.46
CA ILE A 275 -41.54 -74.32 93.75
C ILE A 275 -41.22 -72.91 93.20
N THR A 276 -41.41 -72.81 91.88
CA THR A 276 -42.38 -71.89 91.27
C THR A 276 -42.61 -70.53 91.94
N ASN A 277 -42.33 -69.45 91.21
CA ASN A 277 -43.29 -68.36 91.03
C ASN A 277 -42.91 -67.43 89.87
N LYS A 278 -43.92 -66.77 89.28
CA LYS A 278 -43.82 -65.58 88.38
C LYS A 278 -42.76 -65.67 87.27
N ILE A 279 -43.12 -66.12 86.06
CA ILE A 279 -43.85 -65.29 85.06
C ILE A 279 -43.68 -63.79 85.30
N SER A 280 -43.08 -63.09 84.33
CA SER A 280 -43.03 -61.63 84.22
C SER A 280 -42.35 -60.89 85.39
N LEU A 281 -41.13 -60.41 85.13
CA LEU A 281 -41.05 -59.03 84.64
C LEU A 281 -40.30 -58.96 83.31
N GLU A 282 -40.95 -58.32 82.35
CA GLU A 282 -40.38 -57.37 81.38
C GLU A 282 -39.07 -57.78 80.67
N ASN A 283 -39.10 -58.14 79.38
CA ASN A 283 -39.27 -57.18 78.28
C ASN A 283 -38.68 -55.78 78.57
N LYS A 284 -37.41 -55.71 78.97
CA LYS A 284 -36.68 -54.42 79.01
C LYS A 284 -35.20 -54.56 78.69
N ILE A 285 -34.82 -53.76 77.68
CA ILE A 285 -33.46 -53.38 77.28
C ILE A 285 -32.76 -54.48 76.48
N LEU A 286 -33.13 -54.62 75.21
CA LEU A 286 -32.63 -53.85 74.05
C LEU A 286 -31.21 -54.24 73.65
N GLU A 287 -31.14 -54.83 72.45
CA GLU A 287 -30.13 -54.63 71.40
C GLU A 287 -28.64 -54.92 71.72
N LEU A 288 -27.85 -55.55 70.85
CA LEU A 288 -27.94 -56.21 69.52
C LEU A 288 -26.43 -56.46 69.14
N GLU A 289 -26.00 -55.98 67.96
CA GLU A 289 -24.74 -55.47 67.37
C GLU A 289 -23.28 -55.98 67.65
N THR A 290 -22.90 -57.19 67.20
CA THR A 290 -21.53 -57.74 66.87
C THR A 290 -20.35 -57.31 67.80
N LYS A 291 -19.01 -57.34 67.60
CA LYS A 291 -17.91 -58.04 66.88
C LYS A 291 -16.60 -57.66 67.67
N LEU A 292 -15.39 -58.12 67.34
CA LEU A 292 -14.23 -57.21 67.08
C LEU A 292 -12.89 -57.88 66.69
N GLN A 293 -12.31 -57.35 65.59
CA GLN A 293 -10.86 -57.24 65.28
C GLN A 293 -10.07 -58.56 65.03
N GLN A 294 -8.94 -58.61 64.30
CA GLN A 294 -7.84 -57.69 63.94
C GLN A 294 -7.35 -57.98 62.48
N PHE A 295 -6.34 -57.36 61.80
CA PHE A 295 -5.70 -56.02 61.62
C PHE A 295 -4.85 -56.15 60.29
N ASP A 296 -3.95 -55.29 59.76
CA ASP A 296 -3.27 -54.02 60.15
C ASP A 296 -2.89 -53.18 58.88
N SER A 297 -1.82 -52.37 58.92
CA SER A 297 -1.49 -51.21 58.06
C SER A 297 0.03 -51.14 57.72
N ASN A 298 0.49 -50.20 56.84
CA ASN A 298 1.70 -49.33 56.98
C ASN A 298 2.18 -48.61 55.68
N ASN A 299 3.04 -47.56 55.81
CA ASN A 299 3.59 -46.63 54.78
C ASN A 299 4.76 -45.79 55.42
N PRO A 300 5.38 -44.69 54.86
CA PRO A 300 5.64 -44.18 53.49
C PRO A 300 7.14 -43.71 53.23
N GLN A 301 7.49 -43.18 52.03
CA GLN A 301 8.66 -42.25 51.85
C GLN A 301 8.64 -41.35 50.58
N ILE A 302 9.71 -40.56 50.29
CA ILE A 302 9.63 -39.16 49.78
C ILE A 302 10.65 -38.72 48.67
N SER A 303 10.17 -37.91 47.70
CA SER A 303 10.85 -36.82 46.90
C SER A 303 11.55 -37.00 45.52
N ASN A 304 11.38 -35.94 44.70
CA ASN A 304 12.38 -35.18 43.88
C ASN A 304 12.61 -35.34 42.34
N SER A 305 12.25 -34.27 41.61
CA SER A 305 13.10 -33.45 40.68
C SER A 305 13.25 -33.69 39.14
N GLN A 306 12.88 -32.63 38.39
CA GLN A 306 13.55 -31.98 37.21
C GLN A 306 13.44 -32.44 35.73
N ARG A 307 12.69 -31.64 34.94
CA ARG A 307 13.14 -30.77 33.81
C ARG A 307 14.23 -31.26 32.79
N LYS A 308 13.86 -31.47 31.49
CA LYS A 308 14.14 -30.54 30.32
C LYS A 308 13.92 -31.10 28.89
N LYS A 309 13.04 -30.43 28.14
CA LYS A 309 13.09 -30.02 26.70
C LYS A 309 13.74 -30.90 25.58
N SER A 310 12.87 -31.22 24.60
CA SER A 310 12.98 -30.91 23.14
C SER A 310 13.65 -31.88 22.14
N LYS A 311 12.94 -32.12 21.00
CA LYS A 311 13.41 -31.86 19.61
C LYS A 311 12.33 -32.13 18.53
N LYS A 312 12.29 -31.27 17.50
CA LYS A 312 11.72 -31.48 16.13
C LYS A 312 10.18 -31.64 16.06
N LYS A 313 9.46 -31.00 15.12
CA LYS A 313 9.42 -31.13 13.64
C LYS A 313 8.98 -32.55 13.19
N SER A 314 8.02 -32.72 12.27
CA SER A 314 7.16 -31.74 11.55
C SER A 314 6.15 -32.40 10.60
N LYS A 315 5.05 -31.70 10.31
CA LYS A 315 4.26 -31.71 9.05
C LYS A 315 3.44 -32.95 8.64
N ASN A 316 2.14 -32.67 8.44
CA ASN A 316 1.31 -32.97 7.25
C ASN A 316 0.59 -34.33 7.09
N LEU A 317 -0.50 -34.23 6.30
CA LEU A 317 -1.30 -35.26 5.59
C LEU A 317 -2.31 -36.06 6.45
N GLU A 318 -3.56 -36.29 6.04
CA GLU A 318 -4.40 -35.69 4.96
C GLU A 318 -5.90 -36.07 5.16
N ILE A 319 -6.79 -35.74 4.21
CA ILE A 319 -8.21 -36.17 4.04
C ILE A 319 -9.20 -35.41 4.97
N GLN A 320 -9.98 -34.39 4.54
CA GLN A 320 -11.10 -34.31 3.54
C GLN A 320 -12.44 -34.90 4.04
N PRO A 321 -13.63 -34.34 3.70
CA PRO A 321 -13.92 -33.11 2.91
C PRO A 321 -14.97 -32.14 3.53
N ASN A 322 -15.20 -30.98 2.87
CA ASN A 322 -16.46 -30.19 2.84
C ASN A 322 -16.96 -29.48 4.14
N LYS A 323 -17.73 -28.36 4.13
CA LYS A 323 -18.13 -27.39 3.06
C LYS A 323 -18.63 -26.05 3.63
N ASP A 324 -18.95 -25.13 2.73
CA ASP A 324 -19.28 -23.73 2.98
C ASP A 324 -20.77 -23.44 3.32
N SER A 325 -20.99 -22.53 4.27
CA SER A 325 -21.90 -21.36 4.12
C SER A 325 -23.44 -21.45 4.26
N ILE A 326 -23.98 -20.40 4.91
CA ILE A 326 -25.23 -19.65 4.59
C ILE A 326 -26.63 -20.25 4.91
N LYS A 327 -27.24 -19.64 5.96
CA LYS A 327 -28.62 -19.11 6.10
C LYS A 327 -29.90 -19.90 5.66
N VAL A 328 -30.89 -19.76 6.56
CA VAL A 328 -32.33 -19.40 6.32
C VAL A 328 -33.39 -20.51 6.17
N SER A 329 -34.30 -20.49 7.16
CA SER A 329 -35.74 -20.81 7.18
C SER A 329 -36.32 -22.20 6.86
N GLN A 330 -37.27 -22.55 7.74
CA GLN A 330 -38.53 -23.27 7.49
C GLN A 330 -38.56 -24.81 7.33
N GLN A 331 -39.39 -25.37 8.23
CA GLN A 331 -40.30 -26.52 8.05
C GLN A 331 -39.78 -27.96 8.07
N LEU A 332 -40.61 -28.75 8.79
CA LEU A 332 -40.75 -30.21 8.87
C LEU A 332 -40.82 -30.88 7.47
N PRO A 333 -40.60 -32.22 7.34
CA PRO A 333 -40.89 -33.22 8.38
C PRO A 333 -39.92 -34.42 8.55
N GLU A 334 -40.15 -35.15 9.66
CA GLU A 334 -40.07 -36.62 9.85
C GLU A 334 -38.72 -37.38 9.62
N SER A 335 -38.39 -38.45 10.38
CA SER A 335 -39.18 -39.15 11.42
C SER A 335 -38.35 -39.83 12.53
N SER A 336 -39.08 -40.29 13.55
CA SER A 336 -38.81 -41.16 14.70
C SER A 336 -37.43 -41.85 14.89
N ASN A 337 -36.98 -41.90 16.15
CA ASN A 337 -37.10 -43.15 16.95
C ASN A 337 -36.80 -42.94 18.46
N ASP A 338 -35.61 -42.43 18.81
CA ASP A 338 -35.06 -42.74 20.15
C ASP A 338 -35.61 -41.91 21.34
N LEU A 339 -36.16 -40.72 21.10
CA LEU A 339 -36.89 -39.97 22.14
C LEU A 339 -38.35 -40.41 22.28
N GLU A 340 -38.92 -41.04 21.24
CA GLU A 340 -40.28 -41.55 21.26
C GLU A 340 -40.36 -42.81 22.14
N ILE A 341 -39.35 -43.70 22.10
CA ILE A 341 -39.27 -44.96 22.85
C ILE A 341 -39.41 -44.80 24.38
N LEU A 342 -38.90 -43.70 24.97
CA LEU A 342 -39.02 -43.47 26.42
C LEU A 342 -40.40 -42.94 26.81
N GLN A 343 -41.02 -42.14 25.95
CA GLN A 343 -42.35 -41.57 26.21
C GLN A 343 -43.48 -42.55 25.84
N THR A 344 -43.28 -43.43 24.85
CA THR A 344 -44.17 -44.57 24.58
C THR A 344 -44.12 -45.60 25.69
N LYS A 345 -42.93 -46.02 26.19
CA LYS A 345 -42.83 -46.99 27.30
C LYS A 345 -43.56 -46.52 28.57
N PHE A 346 -43.51 -45.23 28.89
CA PHE A 346 -44.30 -44.67 29.99
C PHE A 346 -45.82 -44.73 29.72
N ASN A 347 -46.24 -44.39 28.51
CA ASN A 347 -47.64 -44.43 28.08
C ASN A 347 -48.20 -45.85 27.85
N GLU A 348 -47.35 -46.84 27.57
CA GLU A 348 -47.72 -48.26 27.44
C GLU A 348 -47.89 -48.93 28.80
N LEU A 349 -47.00 -48.65 29.77
CA LEU A 349 -47.22 -49.04 31.17
C LEU A 349 -48.49 -48.40 31.75
N GLN A 350 -48.81 -47.16 31.34
CA GLN A 350 -50.07 -46.51 31.72
C GLN A 350 -51.30 -47.08 30.98
N LYS A 351 -51.11 -47.84 29.90
CA LYS A 351 -52.20 -48.58 29.21
C LYS A 351 -52.41 -49.98 29.78
N SER A 352 -51.35 -50.75 30.06
CA SER A 352 -51.49 -52.08 30.68
C SER A 352 -52.13 -51.98 32.07
N SER A 353 -51.67 -51.04 32.90
CA SER A 353 -52.27 -50.76 34.21
C SER A 353 -53.75 -50.36 34.10
N LYS A 354 -54.16 -49.61 33.07
CA LYS A 354 -55.58 -49.27 32.84
C LYS A 354 -56.43 -50.46 32.38
N VAL A 355 -55.86 -51.44 31.67
CA VAL A 355 -56.60 -52.66 31.28
C VAL A 355 -56.84 -53.57 32.50
N GLU A 356 -55.85 -53.77 33.36
CA GLU A 356 -56.02 -54.54 34.61
C GLU A 356 -56.88 -53.83 35.65
N ILE A 357 -56.89 -52.49 35.67
CA ILE A 357 -57.83 -51.70 36.48
C ILE A 357 -59.25 -51.81 35.91
N ASN A 358 -59.44 -51.75 34.59
CA ASN A 358 -60.77 -51.87 33.99
C ASN A 358 -61.37 -53.27 34.18
N SER A 359 -60.60 -54.35 34.01
CA SER A 359 -61.14 -55.71 34.29
C SER A 359 -61.54 -55.88 35.75
N LYS A 360 -60.82 -55.25 36.68
CA LYS A 360 -61.18 -55.22 38.11
C LYS A 360 -62.32 -54.26 38.43
N ILE A 361 -62.57 -53.24 37.61
CA ILE A 361 -63.78 -52.40 37.70
C ILE A 361 -65.00 -53.20 37.22
N GLU A 362 -64.90 -53.98 36.15
CA GLU A 362 -65.97 -54.89 35.70
C GLU A 362 -66.28 -55.97 36.76
N GLU A 363 -65.25 -56.57 37.38
CA GLU A 363 -65.44 -57.45 38.55
C GLU A 363 -66.10 -56.70 39.72
N ILE A 364 -65.67 -55.48 40.04
CA ILE A 364 -66.25 -54.66 41.12
C ILE A 364 -67.69 -54.24 40.82
N GLU A 365 -68.09 -53.98 39.58
CA GLU A 365 -69.48 -53.71 39.21
C GLU A 365 -70.35 -54.98 39.34
N SER A 366 -69.84 -56.15 38.92
CA SER A 366 -70.53 -57.42 39.15
C SER A 366 -70.71 -57.74 40.64
N LEU A 367 -69.70 -57.42 41.48
CA LEU A 367 -69.77 -57.52 42.93
C LEU A 367 -70.69 -56.47 43.55
N ARG A 368 -70.85 -55.29 42.92
CA ARG A 368 -71.75 -54.23 43.39
C ARG A 368 -73.22 -54.59 43.17
N ASP A 369 -73.55 -55.26 42.07
CA ASP A 369 -74.89 -55.81 41.86
C ASP A 369 -75.17 -57.06 42.72
N MET A 370 -74.16 -57.90 43.02
CA MET A 370 -74.30 -58.95 44.04
C MET A 370 -74.53 -58.38 45.45
N VAL A 371 -73.80 -57.33 45.85
CA VAL A 371 -74.03 -56.62 47.13
C VAL A 371 -75.39 -55.94 47.19
N LYS A 372 -75.96 -55.55 46.04
CA LYS A 372 -77.32 -55.02 45.94
C LYS A 372 -78.37 -56.10 46.24
N LEU A 373 -78.25 -57.29 45.64
CA LEU A 373 -79.10 -58.44 45.94
C LEU A 373 -79.03 -58.86 47.42
N ILE A 374 -77.83 -58.91 48.00
CA ILE A 374 -77.62 -59.19 49.43
C ILE A 374 -78.24 -58.10 50.33
N GLY A 375 -78.35 -56.87 49.84
CA GLY A 375 -79.05 -55.77 50.51
C GLY A 375 -80.57 -55.95 50.55
N ASP A 376 -81.16 -56.47 49.46
CA ASP A 376 -82.60 -56.72 49.37
C ASP A 376 -83.01 -57.95 50.23
N ASP A 377 -82.21 -59.01 50.25
CA ASP A 377 -82.44 -60.21 51.10
C ASP A 377 -82.45 -59.87 52.61
N LEU A 378 -81.62 -58.92 53.05
CA LEU A 378 -81.57 -58.47 54.45
C LEU A 378 -82.80 -57.69 54.91
N ILE A 379 -83.63 -57.20 53.98
CA ILE A 379 -84.92 -56.58 54.30
C ILE A 379 -85.99 -57.67 54.47
N ILE A 380 -85.97 -58.71 53.64
CA ILE A 380 -86.89 -59.87 53.73
C ILE A 380 -86.73 -60.56 55.10
N ALA A 381 -85.49 -60.82 55.52
CA ALA A 381 -85.17 -61.45 56.81
C ALA A 381 -85.61 -60.64 58.06
N LYS A 382 -86.14 -59.42 57.88
CA LYS A 382 -86.61 -58.56 58.99
C LYS A 382 -88.13 -58.59 59.20
N ASP A 383 -88.92 -58.91 58.18
CA ASP A 383 -90.38 -59.00 58.31
C ASP A 383 -90.88 -60.38 58.77
N GLU A 384 -90.10 -61.44 58.57
CA GLU A 384 -90.39 -62.79 59.10
C GLU A 384 -90.31 -62.87 60.64
N LEU A 385 -89.66 -61.91 61.31
CA LEU A 385 -89.53 -61.84 62.77
C LEU A 385 -90.78 -61.27 63.51
N LYS A 386 -91.95 -61.25 62.86
CA LYS A 386 -93.22 -60.79 63.44
C LYS A 386 -94.15 -61.89 63.97
N GLU A 387 -93.96 -63.16 63.63
CA GLU A 387 -94.99 -64.20 63.88
C GLU A 387 -94.97 -64.87 65.28
N PHE A 388 -93.93 -64.70 66.10
CA PHE A 388 -93.80 -65.42 67.39
C PHE A 388 -94.25 -64.65 68.65
N LYS A 389 -95.32 -63.84 68.58
CA LYS A 389 -95.98 -63.25 69.77
C LYS A 389 -97.51 -63.19 69.68
N PHE A 390 -98.18 -64.35 69.61
CA PHE A 390 -99.64 -64.42 69.81
C PHE A 390 -100.14 -65.74 70.43
N GLN A 391 -99.94 -65.92 71.75
CA GLN A 391 -100.71 -66.87 72.58
C GLN A 391 -100.45 -66.68 74.08
N ASN A 392 -101.39 -66.02 74.79
CA ASN A 392 -102.12 -66.60 75.93
C ASN A 392 -102.99 -65.56 76.68
N GLU A 393 -104.27 -65.89 76.76
CA GLU A 393 -105.37 -65.25 77.50
C GLU A 393 -105.60 -66.02 78.84
N SER A 394 -106.31 -65.57 79.88
CA SER A 394 -106.96 -64.29 80.24
C SER A 394 -107.39 -64.31 81.73
N ASN A 395 -107.98 -63.21 82.23
CA ASN A 395 -109.00 -63.11 83.30
C ASN A 395 -108.67 -63.51 84.76
N LYS A 396 -108.66 -62.49 85.64
CA LYS A 396 -109.75 -62.14 86.60
C LYS A 396 -110.81 -63.21 86.94
N ASP A 397 -111.34 -63.32 88.16
CA ASP A 397 -111.09 -62.73 89.50
C ASP A 397 -111.59 -63.79 90.52
N ASP A 398 -111.04 -63.84 91.76
CA ASP A 398 -111.77 -64.20 93.00
C ASP A 398 -110.84 -64.21 94.23
N ASP A 399 -111.30 -63.63 95.34
CA ASP A 399 -110.55 -63.47 96.60
C ASP A 399 -110.79 -64.60 97.64
N ASP A 400 -109.94 -64.62 98.67
CA ASP A 400 -110.21 -65.21 100.00
C ASP A 400 -110.62 -66.71 100.10
N LYS A 401 -109.60 -67.59 100.01
CA LYS A 401 -109.40 -68.67 101.02
C LYS A 401 -108.06 -69.42 101.07
N LEU A 402 -107.12 -69.22 100.14
CA LEU A 402 -105.80 -69.92 100.19
C LEU A 402 -104.63 -69.10 100.78
N SER A 403 -104.94 -67.96 101.39
CA SER A 403 -104.03 -66.95 101.97
C SER A 403 -103.25 -67.40 103.23
N LYS A 404 -102.90 -68.69 103.34
CA LYS A 404 -102.13 -69.27 104.46
C LYS A 404 -101.13 -70.39 104.12
N ILE A 405 -101.07 -70.88 102.88
CA ILE A 405 -100.31 -72.11 102.54
C ILE A 405 -99.02 -71.84 101.73
N LEU A 406 -98.94 -70.73 100.97
CA LEU A 406 -97.84 -70.48 100.02
C LEU A 406 -96.97 -69.24 100.34
N GLU A 407 -97.10 -68.66 101.54
CA GLU A 407 -96.17 -67.64 102.05
C GLU A 407 -94.71 -68.16 102.07
N SER A 408 -94.53 -69.48 102.18
CA SER A 408 -93.26 -70.20 102.09
C SER A 408 -92.62 -70.15 100.70
N GLN A 409 -93.39 -70.25 99.61
CA GLN A 409 -92.85 -70.23 98.24
C GLN A 409 -92.62 -68.82 97.71
N LYS A 410 -93.22 -67.79 98.34
CA LYS A 410 -92.81 -66.39 98.08
C LYS A 410 -91.33 -66.18 98.38
N VAL A 411 -90.81 -66.72 99.50
CA VAL A 411 -89.44 -66.46 99.94
C VAL A 411 -88.40 -67.02 98.95
N GLU A 412 -88.62 -68.21 98.39
CA GLU A 412 -87.74 -68.76 97.34
C GLU A 412 -87.82 -67.96 96.03
N LEU A 413 -89.02 -67.49 95.65
CA LEU A 413 -89.20 -66.63 94.47
C LEU A 413 -88.65 -65.22 94.68
N GLU A 414 -88.57 -64.73 95.92
CA GLU A 414 -87.97 -63.44 96.28
C GLU A 414 -86.44 -63.51 96.21
N VAL A 415 -85.82 -64.59 96.70
CA VAL A 415 -84.37 -64.85 96.52
C VAL A 415 -84.00 -64.98 95.02
N LEU A 416 -84.83 -65.64 94.22
CA LEU A 416 -84.63 -65.69 92.76
C LEU A 416 -84.83 -64.33 92.08
N ARG A 417 -85.75 -63.50 92.60
CA ARG A 417 -85.96 -62.13 92.13
C ARG A 417 -84.75 -61.23 92.44
N ASP A 418 -84.15 -61.36 93.62
CA ASP A 418 -82.94 -60.62 94.00
C ASP A 418 -81.73 -61.04 93.14
N GLN A 419 -81.58 -62.33 92.84
CA GLN A 419 -80.55 -62.80 91.89
C GLN A 419 -80.77 -62.26 90.48
N HIS A 420 -82.01 -62.22 89.99
CA HIS A 420 -82.34 -61.57 88.72
C HIS A 420 -82.13 -60.05 88.76
N PHE A 421 -82.38 -59.39 89.90
CA PHE A 421 -82.09 -57.97 90.07
C PHE A 421 -80.59 -57.68 90.06
N GLU A 422 -79.74 -58.52 90.68
CA GLU A 422 -78.29 -58.43 90.55
C GLU A 422 -77.82 -58.63 89.10
N VAL A 423 -78.39 -59.58 88.35
CA VAL A 423 -77.99 -59.82 86.95
C VAL A 423 -78.43 -58.66 86.05
N VAL A 424 -79.65 -58.15 86.23
CA VAL A 424 -80.16 -56.99 85.48
C VAL A 424 -79.34 -55.74 85.80
N THR A 425 -79.06 -55.44 87.07
CA THR A 425 -78.24 -54.27 87.44
C THR A 425 -76.79 -54.38 86.96
N LYS A 426 -76.19 -55.59 86.91
CA LYS A 426 -74.88 -55.80 86.28
C LYS A 426 -74.93 -55.56 84.76
N TYR A 427 -75.95 -56.04 84.08
CA TYR A 427 -76.13 -55.82 82.63
C TYR A 427 -76.44 -54.36 82.30
N GLU A 428 -77.21 -53.66 83.13
CA GLU A 428 -77.43 -52.21 83.02
C GLU A 428 -76.13 -51.42 83.28
N LEU A 429 -75.31 -51.83 84.26
CA LEU A 429 -74.00 -51.24 84.49
C LEU A 429 -73.11 -51.40 83.25
N GLU A 430 -72.92 -52.63 82.74
CA GLU A 430 -72.17 -52.91 81.51
C GLU A 430 -72.71 -52.11 80.31
N GLN A 431 -74.04 -52.03 80.15
CA GLN A 431 -74.66 -51.24 79.08
C GLN A 431 -74.44 -49.73 79.25
N THR A 432 -74.41 -49.20 80.49
CA THR A 432 -74.00 -47.81 80.73
C THR A 432 -72.49 -47.60 80.54
N GLU A 433 -71.65 -48.59 80.79
CA GLU A 433 -70.19 -48.50 80.57
C GLU A 433 -69.85 -48.56 79.08
N HIS A 434 -70.45 -49.47 78.31
CA HIS A 434 -70.38 -49.41 76.85
C HIS A 434 -71.00 -48.11 76.29
N SER A 435 -72.06 -47.57 76.89
CA SER A 435 -72.59 -46.24 76.52
C SER A 435 -71.59 -45.12 76.79
N LYS A 436 -70.85 -45.16 77.91
CA LYS A 436 -69.77 -44.20 78.22
C LYS A 436 -68.59 -44.38 77.26
N LEU A 437 -68.18 -45.62 76.98
CA LEU A 437 -67.05 -45.94 76.11
C LEU A 437 -67.30 -45.56 74.64
N VAL A 438 -68.51 -45.82 74.13
CA VAL A 438 -68.92 -45.36 72.80
C VAL A 438 -68.94 -43.82 72.76
N LYS A 439 -69.43 -43.15 73.82
CA LYS A 439 -69.38 -41.68 73.89
C LYS A 439 -67.96 -41.13 73.94
N SER A 440 -67.04 -41.75 74.70
CA SER A 440 -65.64 -41.33 74.73
C SER A 440 -64.96 -41.53 73.37
N LEU A 441 -65.17 -42.67 72.71
CA LEU A 441 -64.67 -42.94 71.36
C LEU A 441 -65.28 -41.99 70.31
N TYR A 442 -66.53 -41.57 70.45
CA TYR A 442 -67.13 -40.55 69.58
C TYR A 442 -66.54 -39.15 69.85
N SER A 443 -66.25 -38.77 71.10
CA SER A 443 -65.56 -37.50 71.39
C SER A 443 -64.10 -37.51 70.95
N GLU A 444 -63.40 -38.64 71.08
CA GLU A 444 -62.03 -38.84 70.64
C GLU A 444 -61.93 -38.83 69.11
N LYS A 445 -62.86 -39.52 68.42
CA LYS A 445 -63.01 -39.41 66.97
C LYS A 445 -63.32 -37.98 66.53
N SER A 446 -64.23 -37.28 67.22
CA SER A 446 -64.56 -35.88 66.88
C SER A 446 -63.36 -34.94 67.08
N ALA A 447 -62.57 -35.16 68.14
CA ALA A 447 -61.33 -34.40 68.38
C ALA A 447 -60.28 -34.69 67.30
N LEU A 448 -60.10 -35.96 66.90
CA LEU A 448 -59.21 -36.35 65.81
C LEU A 448 -59.69 -35.82 64.44
N GLU A 449 -61.00 -35.78 64.18
CA GLU A 449 -61.56 -35.15 62.97
C GLU A 449 -61.34 -33.63 62.98
N GLU A 450 -61.45 -32.96 64.13
CA GLU A 450 -61.14 -31.53 64.30
C GLU A 450 -59.63 -31.23 64.20
N GLU A 451 -58.75 -32.08 64.75
CA GLU A 451 -57.29 -32.00 64.55
C GLU A 451 -56.89 -32.26 63.09
N ILE A 452 -57.57 -33.20 62.40
CA ILE A 452 -57.40 -33.44 60.97
C ILE A 452 -57.90 -32.23 60.16
N GLU A 453 -58.96 -31.53 60.58
CA GLU A 453 -59.39 -30.30 59.90
C GLU A 453 -58.45 -29.11 60.19
N ASN A 454 -57.91 -29.01 61.40
CA ASN A 454 -56.98 -27.94 61.80
C ASN A 454 -55.58 -28.13 61.20
N SER A 455 -55.11 -29.37 61.06
CA SER A 455 -53.92 -29.70 60.25
C SER A 455 -54.16 -29.44 58.76
N LYS A 456 -55.33 -29.76 58.19
CA LYS A 456 -55.68 -29.35 56.82
C LYS A 456 -55.72 -27.82 56.65
N LYS A 457 -56.27 -27.08 57.61
CA LYS A 457 -56.29 -25.59 57.60
C LYS A 457 -54.89 -25.00 57.64
N THR A 458 -54.02 -25.49 58.53
CA THR A 458 -52.62 -25.03 58.61
C THR A 458 -51.80 -25.43 57.37
N ILE A 459 -51.98 -26.63 56.82
CA ILE A 459 -51.41 -27.02 55.51
C ILE A 459 -51.93 -26.11 54.40
N SER A 460 -53.20 -25.69 54.41
CA SER A 460 -53.72 -24.73 53.42
C SER A 460 -53.12 -23.32 53.57
N PHE A 461 -52.80 -22.92 54.80
CA PHE A 461 -52.14 -21.65 55.10
C PHE A 461 -50.67 -21.67 54.66
N GLN A 462 -49.93 -22.71 55.04
CA GLN A 462 -48.56 -22.95 54.59
C GLN A 462 -48.47 -23.03 53.05
N ASN A 463 -49.43 -23.67 52.37
CA ASN A 463 -49.46 -23.67 50.90
C ASN A 463 -49.72 -22.28 50.30
N LYS A 464 -50.48 -21.41 50.97
CA LYS A 464 -50.63 -20.00 50.55
C LYS A 464 -49.33 -19.22 50.77
N GLU A 465 -48.68 -19.37 51.92
CA GLU A 465 -47.36 -18.78 52.18
C GLU A 465 -46.31 -19.28 51.18
N ILE A 466 -46.30 -20.58 50.84
CA ILE A 466 -45.41 -21.16 49.82
C ILE A 466 -45.72 -20.59 48.42
N LEU A 467 -46.98 -20.36 48.06
CA LEU A 467 -47.34 -19.69 46.80
C LEU A 467 -46.93 -18.21 46.80
N GLU A 468 -47.09 -17.51 47.91
CA GLU A 468 -46.73 -16.10 48.04
C GLU A 468 -45.20 -15.90 48.05
N LEU A 469 -44.46 -16.74 48.77
CA LEU A 469 -43.00 -16.86 48.73
C LEU A 469 -42.50 -17.24 47.33
N LYS A 470 -43.14 -18.18 46.61
CA LYS A 470 -42.84 -18.44 45.20
C LYS A 470 -43.08 -17.21 44.32
N SER A 471 -44.14 -16.42 44.59
CA SER A 471 -44.37 -15.16 43.89
C SER A 471 -43.30 -14.10 44.19
N GLN A 472 -42.72 -14.12 45.40
CA GLN A 472 -41.63 -13.23 45.80
C GLN A 472 -40.30 -13.69 45.18
N ILE A 473 -40.02 -15.00 45.16
CA ILE A 473 -38.87 -15.58 44.45
C ILE A 473 -38.93 -15.23 42.97
N ILE A 474 -40.08 -15.39 42.29
CA ILE A 474 -40.23 -15.01 40.86
C ILE A 474 -40.04 -13.49 40.64
N LYS A 475 -40.33 -12.63 41.64
CA LYS A 475 -40.02 -11.19 41.59
C LYS A 475 -38.52 -10.92 41.79
N LEU A 476 -37.85 -11.68 42.66
CA LEU A 476 -36.41 -11.59 42.91
C LEU A 476 -35.58 -12.20 41.76
N GLU A 477 -36.05 -13.26 41.11
CA GLU A 477 -35.48 -13.81 39.88
C GLU A 477 -35.57 -12.78 38.74
N LYS A 478 -36.69 -12.05 38.63
CA LYS A 478 -36.80 -10.95 37.68
C LYS A 478 -35.87 -9.79 38.03
N SER A 479 -35.84 -9.32 39.28
CA SER A 479 -34.94 -8.22 39.65
C SER A 479 -33.46 -8.60 39.58
N THR A 480 -33.09 -9.88 39.75
CA THR A 480 -31.71 -10.36 39.51
C THR A 480 -31.39 -10.48 38.03
N GLN A 481 -32.33 -10.86 37.15
CA GLN A 481 -32.14 -10.76 35.70
C GLN A 481 -32.04 -9.30 35.22
N ASP A 482 -32.85 -8.40 35.78
CA ASP A 482 -32.76 -6.96 35.51
C ASP A 482 -31.43 -6.38 36.01
N LEU A 483 -30.92 -6.83 37.16
CA LEU A 483 -29.57 -6.50 37.65
C LEU A 483 -28.47 -7.05 36.74
N ILE A 484 -28.56 -8.30 36.28
CA ILE A 484 -27.60 -8.89 35.32
C ILE A 484 -27.60 -8.12 33.99
N ASN A 485 -28.76 -7.65 33.53
CA ASN A 485 -28.86 -6.81 32.34
C ASN A 485 -28.33 -5.39 32.59
N LEU A 486 -28.53 -4.82 33.78
CA LEU A 486 -27.89 -3.58 34.19
C LEU A 486 -26.36 -3.72 34.31
N GLU A 487 -25.84 -4.84 34.82
CA GLU A 487 -24.40 -5.13 34.89
C GLU A 487 -23.79 -5.28 33.50
N LYS A 488 -24.48 -5.93 32.56
CA LYS A 488 -24.07 -5.95 31.14
C LYS A 488 -24.06 -4.55 30.53
N ASN A 489 -25.13 -3.77 30.72
CA ASN A 489 -25.19 -2.39 30.25
C ASN A 489 -24.10 -1.51 30.88
N ILE A 490 -23.75 -1.74 32.15
CA ILE A 490 -22.64 -1.07 32.84
C ILE A 490 -21.29 -1.53 32.28
N LEU A 491 -21.09 -2.81 31.99
CA LEU A 491 -19.89 -3.31 31.32
C LEU A 491 -19.71 -2.69 29.94
N GLU A 492 -20.76 -2.72 29.11
CA GLU A 492 -20.79 -2.09 27.79
C GLU A 492 -20.50 -0.58 27.88
N LEU A 493 -21.17 0.15 28.78
CA LEU A 493 -20.90 1.57 29.04
C LEU A 493 -19.48 1.82 29.60
N THR A 494 -18.88 0.89 30.35
CA THR A 494 -17.48 1.03 30.80
C THR A 494 -16.49 0.77 29.67
N ASP A 495 -16.81 -0.09 28.70
CA ASP A 495 -15.98 -0.35 27.53
C ASP A 495 -16.14 0.73 26.47
N GLU A 496 -17.35 1.28 26.28
CA GLU A 496 -17.56 2.53 25.55
C GLU A 496 -16.82 3.69 26.23
N ARG A 497 -16.87 3.81 27.56
CA ARG A 497 -16.10 4.81 28.30
C ARG A 497 -14.59 4.61 28.14
N LYS A 498 -14.05 3.38 28.18
CA LYS A 498 -12.63 3.11 27.90
C LYS A 498 -12.25 3.48 26.47
N LYS A 499 -13.10 3.15 25.49
CA LYS A 499 -12.91 3.55 24.08
C LYS A 499 -12.91 5.08 23.95
N LEU A 500 -13.87 5.77 24.56
CA LEU A 500 -13.95 7.23 24.61
C LEU A 500 -12.74 7.84 25.33
N GLU A 501 -12.30 7.31 26.46
CA GLU A 501 -11.09 7.76 27.18
C GLU A 501 -9.84 7.57 26.33
N SER A 502 -9.70 6.45 25.60
CA SER A 502 -8.59 6.23 24.65
C SER A 502 -8.64 7.23 23.48
N SER A 503 -9.81 7.45 22.88
CA SER A 503 -10.02 8.47 21.83
C SER A 503 -9.81 9.89 22.34
N LEU A 504 -10.07 10.18 23.62
CA LEU A 504 -9.84 11.49 24.26
C LEU A 504 -8.35 11.68 24.59
N ILE A 505 -7.65 10.63 24.99
CA ILE A 505 -6.18 10.60 25.09
C ILE A 505 -5.54 10.84 23.72
N ASP A 506 -6.01 10.18 22.67
CA ASP A 506 -5.48 10.33 21.31
C ASP A 506 -5.87 11.67 20.67
N TYR A 507 -7.08 12.17 20.94
CA TYR A 507 -7.47 13.55 20.61
C TYR A 507 -6.57 14.57 21.34
N ASN A 508 -6.20 14.33 22.60
CA ASN A 508 -5.24 15.17 23.32
C ASN A 508 -3.81 15.07 22.76
N LYS A 509 -3.36 13.89 22.29
CA LYS A 509 -2.09 13.75 21.55
C LYS A 509 -2.13 14.53 20.24
N LEU A 510 -3.18 14.36 19.44
CA LEU A 510 -3.40 15.07 18.18
C LEU A 510 -3.47 16.59 18.39
N LYS A 511 -4.20 17.05 19.41
CA LYS A 511 -4.29 18.46 19.81
C LYS A 511 -2.95 19.00 20.32
N ASN A 512 -2.17 18.21 21.07
CA ASN A 512 -0.82 18.62 21.46
C ASN A 512 0.10 18.75 20.23
N ASN A 513 0.04 17.79 19.30
CA ASN A 513 0.76 17.84 18.03
C ASN A 513 0.27 19.02 17.16
N GLU A 514 -1.02 19.35 17.16
CA GLU A 514 -1.58 20.53 16.51
C GLU A 514 -1.06 21.83 17.17
N THR A 515 -0.98 21.90 18.50
CA THR A 515 -0.35 23.05 19.19
C THR A 515 1.18 23.10 19.00
N PHE A 516 1.82 22.01 18.58
CA PHE A 516 3.23 21.97 18.22
C PHE A 516 3.43 22.42 16.78
N LEU A 517 2.73 21.80 15.82
CA LEU A 517 2.69 22.18 14.41
C LEU A 517 2.25 23.63 14.21
N THR A 518 1.29 24.15 14.99
CA THR A 518 0.93 25.58 14.92
C THR A 518 2.03 26.47 15.51
N LYS A 519 2.76 26.05 16.55
CA LYS A 519 3.95 26.79 17.02
C LYS A 519 5.04 26.81 15.94
N GLU A 520 5.35 25.66 15.33
CA GLU A 520 6.28 25.56 14.21
C GLU A 520 5.83 26.40 13.01
N LEU A 521 4.55 26.35 12.62
CA LEU A 521 4.01 27.22 11.59
C LEU A 521 4.10 28.71 11.97
N THR A 522 4.00 29.08 13.25
CA THR A 522 4.27 30.48 13.67
C THR A 522 5.76 30.83 13.71
N SER A 523 6.68 29.89 13.92
CA SER A 523 8.12 30.15 13.81
C SER A 523 8.55 30.23 12.36
N ILE A 524 8.10 29.30 11.50
CA ILE A 524 8.31 29.32 10.05
C ILE A 524 7.70 30.59 9.44
N LYS A 525 6.51 31.03 9.85
CA LYS A 525 5.95 32.34 9.42
C LYS A 525 6.76 33.54 9.93
N LYS A 526 7.43 33.45 11.07
CA LYS A 526 8.36 34.49 11.56
C LYS A 526 9.67 34.50 10.77
N GLU A 527 10.24 33.34 10.46
CA GLU A 527 11.41 33.24 9.58
C GLU A 527 11.07 33.68 8.14
N LEU A 528 9.91 33.29 7.62
CA LEU A 528 9.43 33.74 6.30
C LEU A 528 9.31 35.26 6.29
N THR A 529 8.56 35.87 7.22
CA THR A 529 8.42 37.33 7.28
C THR A 529 9.72 38.07 7.65
N GLN A 530 10.73 37.40 8.20
CA GLN A 530 12.10 37.94 8.29
C GLN A 530 12.84 37.84 6.97
N ARG A 531 12.75 36.71 6.25
CA ARG A 531 13.31 36.53 4.91
C ARG A 531 12.68 37.50 3.91
N ASP A 532 11.36 37.66 3.91
CA ASP A 532 10.63 38.64 3.10
C ASP A 532 11.15 40.07 3.37
N ARG A 533 11.43 40.43 4.63
CA ARG A 533 12.06 41.72 4.97
C ARG A 533 13.49 41.83 4.46
N THR A 534 14.29 40.76 4.49
CA THR A 534 15.63 40.78 3.87
C THR A 534 15.57 40.83 2.36
N ILE A 535 14.58 40.18 1.72
CA ILE A 535 14.34 40.24 0.28
C ILE A 535 13.93 41.66 -0.11
N VAL A 536 12.96 42.28 0.57
CA VAL A 536 12.59 43.69 0.34
C VAL A 536 13.76 44.65 0.61
N TYR A 537 14.64 44.34 1.56
CA TYR A 537 15.88 45.11 1.79
C TYR A 537 16.89 44.95 0.65
N PHE A 538 17.12 43.73 0.16
CA PHE A 538 18.01 43.49 -1.00
C PHE A 538 17.41 44.01 -2.30
N GLU A 539 16.10 43.88 -2.54
CA GLU A 539 15.39 44.54 -3.64
C GLU A 539 15.57 46.05 -3.59
N LYS A 540 15.49 46.65 -2.38
CA LYS A 540 15.76 48.08 -2.24
C LYS A 540 17.21 48.40 -2.57
N GLN A 541 18.19 47.64 -2.07
CA GLN A 541 19.59 47.82 -2.44
C GLN A 541 19.80 47.67 -3.96
N ILE A 542 19.17 46.69 -4.60
CA ILE A 542 19.22 46.48 -6.06
C ILE A 542 18.65 47.71 -6.77
N LYS A 543 17.48 48.21 -6.37
CA LYS A 543 16.88 49.44 -6.93
C LYS A 543 17.75 50.67 -6.70
N ASP A 544 18.35 50.82 -5.52
CA ASP A 544 19.28 51.91 -5.18
C ASP A 544 20.57 51.81 -6.05
N TYR A 545 21.08 50.60 -6.32
CA TYR A 545 22.20 50.36 -7.25
C TYR A 545 21.82 50.53 -8.72
N GLU A 546 20.59 50.19 -9.13
CA GLU A 546 20.07 50.45 -10.48
C GLU A 546 19.94 51.96 -10.73
N ILE A 547 19.48 52.73 -9.73
CA ILE A 547 19.43 54.20 -9.78
C ILE A 547 20.85 54.78 -9.85
N GLN A 548 21.81 54.27 -9.07
CA GLN A 548 23.22 54.69 -9.20
C GLN A 548 23.79 54.32 -10.58
N LYS A 549 23.44 53.15 -11.12
CA LYS A 549 23.87 52.70 -12.45
C LYS A 549 23.28 53.56 -13.56
N THR A 550 22.01 53.96 -13.50
CA THR A 550 21.42 54.89 -14.49
C THR A 550 21.99 56.29 -14.35
N GLN A 551 22.25 56.77 -13.13
CA GLN A 551 22.95 58.05 -12.89
C GLN A 551 24.37 58.04 -13.49
N ILE A 552 25.17 57.00 -13.23
CA ILE A 552 26.52 56.84 -13.79
C ILE A 552 26.48 56.68 -15.32
N LEU A 553 25.45 56.03 -15.87
CA LEU A 553 25.24 55.95 -17.33
C LEU A 553 24.86 57.31 -17.93
N GLU A 554 24.02 58.09 -17.26
CA GLU A 554 23.70 59.47 -17.65
C GLU A 554 24.91 60.41 -17.56
N GLU A 555 25.73 60.28 -16.51
CA GLU A 555 26.99 61.02 -16.41
C GLU A 555 27.97 60.58 -17.51
N ASN A 556 28.02 59.30 -17.84
CA ASN A 556 28.79 58.81 -18.99
C ASN A 556 28.25 59.32 -20.34
N THR A 557 26.93 59.46 -20.55
CA THR A 557 26.42 60.05 -21.78
C THR A 557 26.70 61.55 -21.83
N LYS A 558 26.53 62.29 -20.72
CA LYS A 558 26.90 63.71 -20.59
C LYS A 558 28.40 63.94 -20.81
N LEU A 559 29.26 63.07 -20.28
CA LEU A 559 30.71 63.10 -20.53
C LEU A 559 31.06 62.69 -21.96
N LYS A 560 30.32 61.77 -22.59
CA LYS A 560 30.51 61.44 -24.02
C LYS A 560 30.05 62.55 -24.95
N THR A 561 28.94 63.24 -24.67
CA THR A 561 28.54 64.44 -25.44
C THR A 561 29.52 65.58 -25.24
N ASN A 562 29.97 65.84 -24.00
CA ASN A 562 30.99 66.86 -23.74
C ASN A 562 32.33 66.53 -24.42
N ASN A 563 32.78 65.27 -24.41
CA ASN A 563 33.97 64.86 -25.17
C ASN A 563 33.74 64.93 -26.69
N HIS A 564 32.54 64.63 -27.19
CA HIS A 564 32.23 64.77 -28.62
C HIS A 564 32.21 66.25 -29.03
N GLU A 565 31.61 67.13 -28.24
CA GLU A 565 31.68 68.59 -28.43
C GLU A 565 33.10 69.13 -28.33
N LEU A 566 33.90 68.67 -27.35
CA LEU A 566 35.31 69.05 -27.24
C LEU A 566 36.11 68.55 -28.45
N ASN A 567 35.83 67.35 -28.96
CA ASN A 567 36.44 66.84 -30.19
C ASN A 567 35.96 67.60 -31.44
N GLN A 568 34.71 68.06 -31.50
CA GLN A 568 34.24 68.96 -32.57
C GLN A 568 34.91 70.36 -32.47
N LYS A 569 35.13 70.87 -31.25
CA LYS A 569 35.85 72.13 -31.01
C LYS A 569 37.33 71.98 -31.35
N ILE A 570 37.97 70.87 -30.97
CA ILE A 570 39.34 70.51 -31.34
C ILE A 570 39.46 70.32 -32.85
N ASN A 571 38.51 69.66 -33.51
CA ASN A 571 38.53 69.48 -34.97
C ASN A 571 38.31 70.80 -35.72
N SER A 572 37.40 71.67 -35.27
CA SER A 572 37.22 73.00 -35.89
C SER A 572 38.40 73.94 -35.60
N ILE A 573 39.05 73.85 -34.44
CA ILE A 573 40.33 74.53 -34.15
C ILE A 573 41.46 73.94 -35.01
N ASN A 574 41.57 72.63 -35.17
CA ASN A 574 42.55 71.98 -36.04
C ASN A 574 42.30 72.33 -37.52
N GLU A 575 41.04 72.46 -37.94
CA GLU A 575 40.70 73.00 -39.25
C GLU A 575 41.15 74.46 -39.39
N GLN A 576 40.85 75.32 -38.42
CA GLN A 576 41.29 76.72 -38.40
C GLN A 576 42.82 76.82 -38.42
N ILE A 577 43.53 76.01 -37.62
CA ILE A 577 44.99 75.89 -37.64
C ILE A 577 45.46 75.38 -39.00
N SER A 578 44.83 74.37 -39.62
CA SER A 578 45.21 73.89 -40.95
C SER A 578 44.96 74.93 -42.05
N LYS A 579 43.92 75.76 -41.90
CA LYS A 579 43.62 76.90 -42.78
C LYS A 579 44.67 77.98 -42.57
N SER A 580 44.95 78.39 -41.33
CA SER A 580 46.03 79.32 -40.97
C SER A 580 47.42 78.84 -41.38
N ILE A 581 47.72 77.53 -41.35
CA ILE A 581 48.99 76.96 -41.84
C ILE A 581 49.01 76.92 -43.37
N LYS A 582 47.90 76.61 -44.04
CA LYS A 582 47.79 76.74 -45.50
C LYS A 582 47.91 78.19 -45.96
N ASP A 583 47.37 79.13 -45.19
CA ASP A 583 47.39 80.56 -45.48
C ASP A 583 48.71 81.20 -45.10
N GLN A 584 49.38 80.78 -44.01
CA GLN A 584 50.81 81.04 -43.80
C GLN A 584 51.66 80.39 -44.90
N GLY A 585 51.27 79.23 -45.42
CA GLY A 585 51.90 78.56 -46.56
C GLY A 585 51.68 79.28 -47.89
N LYS A 586 50.57 80.01 -48.05
CA LYS A 586 50.37 81.00 -49.11
C LYS A 586 51.22 82.22 -48.81
N PHE A 587 51.01 82.93 -47.71
CA PHE A 587 51.76 84.14 -47.35
C PHE A 587 53.28 83.95 -47.32
N THR A 588 53.83 82.76 -47.06
CA THR A 588 55.27 82.47 -47.21
C THR A 588 55.69 82.22 -48.65
N LYS A 589 54.87 81.57 -49.48
CA LYS A 589 55.07 81.53 -50.94
C LYS A 589 54.89 82.90 -51.57
N ASP A 590 53.82 83.61 -51.25
CA ASP A 590 53.54 84.99 -51.65
C ASP A 590 54.63 85.94 -51.13
N TYR A 591 55.23 85.69 -49.96
CA TYR A 591 56.39 86.45 -49.47
C TYR A 591 57.69 86.03 -50.17
N GLU A 592 57.90 84.76 -50.50
CA GLU A 592 59.02 84.32 -51.34
C GLU A 592 58.92 84.84 -52.77
N GLU A 593 57.72 84.86 -53.34
CA GLU A 593 57.40 85.40 -54.65
C GLU A 593 57.43 86.92 -54.60
N LEU A 594 56.94 87.58 -53.55
CA LEU A 594 57.12 89.02 -53.33
C LEU A 594 58.59 89.37 -53.05
N LYS A 595 59.38 88.48 -52.46
CA LYS A 595 60.84 88.65 -52.25
C LYS A 595 61.63 88.40 -53.53
N LYS A 596 61.27 87.41 -54.34
CA LYS A 596 61.77 87.20 -55.71
C LYS A 596 61.37 88.39 -56.59
N ASN A 597 60.12 88.83 -56.53
CA ASN A 597 59.61 90.01 -57.23
C ASN A 597 60.22 91.30 -56.69
N TYR A 598 60.54 91.43 -55.40
CA TYR A 598 61.25 92.57 -54.82
C TYR A 598 62.73 92.55 -55.20
N GLN A 599 63.36 91.38 -55.32
CA GLN A 599 64.71 91.23 -55.84
C GLN A 599 64.75 91.53 -57.35
N ILE A 600 63.75 91.06 -58.11
CA ILE A 600 63.50 91.40 -59.51
C ILE A 600 63.11 92.87 -59.66
N VAL A 601 62.48 93.52 -58.67
CA VAL A 601 62.18 94.96 -58.64
C VAL A 601 63.35 95.78 -58.11
N LEU A 602 64.32 95.21 -57.39
CA LEU A 602 65.61 95.85 -57.10
C LEU A 602 66.55 95.77 -58.30
N GLU A 603 66.59 94.62 -58.99
CA GLU A 603 67.29 94.46 -60.26
C GLU A 603 66.62 95.28 -61.37
N ASN A 604 65.28 95.29 -61.42
CA ASN A 604 64.53 96.17 -62.29
C ASN A 604 64.54 97.61 -61.80
N ASN A 605 64.82 97.96 -60.54
CA ASN A 605 65.06 99.34 -60.11
C ASN A 605 66.45 99.82 -60.47
N LYS A 606 67.47 98.94 -60.50
CA LYS A 606 68.74 99.25 -61.17
C LYS A 606 68.49 99.49 -62.66
N ARG A 607 67.79 98.55 -63.33
CA ARG A 607 67.33 98.72 -64.72
C ARG A 607 66.25 99.79 -64.92
N LEU A 608 65.67 100.39 -63.88
CA LEU A 608 64.69 101.51 -63.95
C LEU A 608 65.28 102.80 -63.40
N VAL A 609 66.51 102.81 -62.89
CA VAL A 609 67.36 104.00 -62.81
C VAL A 609 68.08 104.14 -64.15
N GLU A 610 68.65 103.06 -64.67
CA GLU A 610 69.10 102.97 -66.07
C GLU A 610 67.96 103.34 -67.04
N LYS A 611 66.81 102.64 -66.97
CA LYS A 611 65.63 103.07 -67.73
C LYS A 611 64.98 104.34 -67.17
N SER A 612 65.31 104.93 -66.01
CA SER A 612 64.77 106.27 -65.68
C SER A 612 65.50 107.33 -66.47
N THR A 613 66.80 107.17 -66.76
CA THR A 613 67.45 108.05 -67.74
C THR A 613 66.79 107.90 -69.11
N ILE A 614 66.62 106.66 -69.59
CA ILE A 614 65.96 106.34 -70.87
C ILE A 614 64.43 106.63 -70.86
N ILE A 615 63.78 106.71 -69.69
CA ILE A 615 62.36 107.06 -69.53
C ILE A 615 62.20 108.55 -69.33
N GLN A 616 63.20 109.30 -68.89
CA GLN A 616 63.20 110.75 -68.98
C GLN A 616 63.25 111.16 -70.47
N ASP A 617 64.18 110.57 -71.22
CA ASP A 617 64.26 110.68 -72.69
C ASP A 617 62.97 110.22 -73.41
N LYS A 618 62.23 109.25 -72.84
CA LYS A 618 60.96 108.76 -73.41
C LYS A 618 59.72 109.40 -72.82
N TYR A 619 59.77 110.11 -71.70
CA TYR A 619 58.60 110.75 -71.08
C TYR A 619 58.14 111.92 -71.95
N GLU A 620 59.08 112.62 -72.56
CA GLU A 620 58.83 113.57 -73.66
C GLU A 620 58.05 112.91 -74.83
N SER A 621 58.34 111.64 -75.16
CA SER A 621 57.58 110.86 -76.17
C SER A 621 56.30 110.17 -75.66
N LEU A 622 56.13 109.99 -74.35
CA LEU A 622 55.01 109.24 -73.76
C LEU A 622 53.88 110.16 -73.27
N GLN A 623 54.15 111.46 -73.13
CA GLN A 623 53.15 112.52 -73.03
C GLN A 623 52.11 112.40 -74.16
N GLU A 624 52.54 112.02 -75.38
CA GLU A 624 51.69 111.80 -76.56
C GLU A 624 50.82 110.52 -76.49
N LEU A 625 51.20 109.53 -75.68
CA LEU A 625 50.54 108.22 -75.59
C LEU A 625 49.55 108.11 -74.42
N LYS A 626 49.60 109.03 -73.44
CA LYS A 626 48.82 108.99 -72.20
C LYS A 626 47.30 108.91 -72.41
N THR A 627 46.81 109.43 -73.53
CA THR A 627 45.39 109.37 -73.94
C THR A 627 44.85 107.94 -74.05
N LYS A 628 45.66 106.96 -74.45
CA LYS A 628 45.25 105.55 -74.62
C LYS A 628 45.14 104.76 -73.31
N SER A 629 45.62 105.32 -72.19
CA SER A 629 45.57 104.66 -70.88
C SER A 629 44.19 104.75 -70.21
N ASN A 630 43.31 105.64 -70.68
CA ASN A 630 42.02 105.89 -70.05
C ASN A 630 41.00 104.77 -70.34
N ASP A 631 40.96 104.29 -71.59
CA ASP A 631 40.02 103.27 -72.06
C ASP A 631 40.21 101.92 -71.32
N GLN A 632 41.47 101.62 -70.94
CA GLN A 632 41.81 100.45 -70.14
C GLN A 632 41.20 100.50 -68.73
N LEU A 633 41.09 101.69 -68.14
CA LEU A 633 40.49 101.88 -66.81
C LEU A 633 38.97 101.68 -66.85
N GLU A 634 38.30 102.02 -67.96
CA GLU A 634 36.88 101.70 -68.16
C GLU A 634 36.66 100.19 -68.39
N SER A 635 37.57 99.52 -69.10
CA SER A 635 37.53 98.06 -69.28
C SER A 635 37.65 97.32 -67.93
N ILE A 636 38.55 97.75 -67.05
CA ILE A 636 38.71 97.16 -65.70
C ILE A 636 37.44 97.33 -64.85
N LYS A 637 36.75 98.47 -64.95
CA LYS A 637 35.46 98.67 -64.25
C LYS A 637 34.41 97.65 -64.69
N LYS A 638 34.26 97.41 -66.00
CA LYS A 638 33.32 96.43 -66.54
C LYS A 638 33.61 95.01 -66.03
N HIS A 639 34.88 94.60 -66.00
CA HIS A 639 35.28 93.32 -65.38
C HIS A 639 34.93 93.24 -63.89
N SER A 640 35.01 94.36 -63.13
CA SER A 640 34.60 94.37 -61.72
C SER A 640 33.08 94.30 -61.52
N GLU A 641 32.29 94.85 -62.46
CA GLU A 641 30.83 94.74 -62.48
C GLU A 641 30.38 93.33 -62.87
N GLU A 642 31.01 92.73 -63.89
CA GLU A 642 30.83 91.33 -64.31
C GLU A 642 31.16 90.34 -63.17
N LEU A 643 32.30 90.52 -62.49
CA LEU A 643 32.66 89.74 -61.30
C LEU A 643 31.63 89.94 -60.17
N GLY A 644 31.09 91.15 -60.02
CA GLY A 644 30.01 91.44 -59.08
C GLY A 644 28.65 90.83 -59.46
N VAL A 645 28.42 90.49 -60.73
CA VAL A 645 27.25 89.70 -61.18
C VAL A 645 27.50 88.21 -60.94
N LEU A 646 28.66 87.68 -61.34
CA LEU A 646 29.04 86.28 -61.09
C LEU A 646 29.04 85.93 -59.59
N TYR A 647 29.45 86.86 -58.72
CA TYR A 647 29.34 86.69 -57.27
C TYR A 647 27.87 86.54 -56.81
N ARG A 648 26.95 87.37 -57.35
CA ARG A 648 25.52 87.29 -57.04
C ARG A 648 24.85 86.04 -57.61
N GLU A 649 25.30 85.56 -58.75
CA GLU A 649 24.85 84.30 -59.35
C GLU A 649 25.36 83.09 -58.53
N ALA A 650 26.62 83.10 -58.12
CA ALA A 650 27.18 82.08 -57.21
C ALA A 650 26.51 82.09 -55.83
N GLN A 651 26.15 83.27 -55.30
CA GLN A 651 25.38 83.39 -54.06
C GLN A 651 23.98 82.80 -54.22
N LYS A 652 23.24 83.15 -55.28
CA LYS A 652 21.93 82.54 -55.57
C LYS A 652 22.01 81.03 -55.71
N ARG A 653 23.05 80.52 -56.37
CA ARG A 653 23.27 79.08 -56.50
C ARG A 653 23.55 78.40 -55.15
N ALA A 654 24.16 79.11 -54.19
CA ALA A 654 24.30 78.61 -52.83
C ALA A 654 22.96 78.63 -52.07
N GLU A 655 22.15 79.68 -52.25
CA GLU A 655 20.79 79.79 -51.69
C GLU A 655 19.88 78.66 -52.23
N GLU A 656 19.89 78.40 -53.55
CA GLU A 656 19.20 77.27 -54.21
C GLU A 656 19.65 75.90 -53.63
N LEU A 657 20.97 75.70 -53.44
CA LEU A 657 21.50 74.46 -52.86
C LEU A 657 21.15 74.29 -51.37
N ASP A 658 21.10 75.37 -50.59
CA ASP A 658 20.64 75.32 -49.19
C ASP A 658 19.13 75.03 -49.10
N GLU A 659 18.33 75.48 -50.08
CA GLU A 659 16.91 75.10 -50.23
C GLU A 659 16.76 73.60 -50.58
N GLU A 660 17.47 73.08 -51.60
CA GLU A 660 17.49 71.63 -51.93
C GLU A 660 17.93 70.77 -50.73
N LEU A 661 18.90 71.23 -49.94
CA LEU A 661 19.40 70.55 -48.75
C LEU A 661 18.36 70.62 -47.60
N SER A 662 17.61 71.73 -47.49
CA SER A 662 16.48 71.88 -46.56
C SER A 662 15.33 70.93 -46.90
N GLU A 663 14.92 70.84 -48.17
CA GLU A 663 13.93 69.87 -48.63
C GLU A 663 14.38 68.42 -48.40
N SER A 664 15.65 68.12 -48.69
CA SER A 664 16.24 66.80 -48.43
C SER A 664 16.23 66.44 -46.93
N ARG A 665 16.49 67.41 -46.04
CA ARG A 665 16.36 67.23 -44.58
C ARG A 665 14.91 66.99 -44.16
N ASN A 666 13.96 67.71 -44.73
CA ASN A 666 12.54 67.56 -44.43
C ASN A 666 12.04 66.16 -44.87
N LEU A 667 12.33 65.73 -46.10
CA LEU A 667 11.99 64.40 -46.61
C LEU A 667 12.62 63.27 -45.78
N LEU A 668 13.87 63.45 -45.32
CA LEU A 668 14.50 62.51 -44.39
C LEU A 668 13.82 62.49 -43.01
N GLN A 669 13.37 63.64 -42.51
CA GLN A 669 12.63 63.72 -41.24
C GLN A 669 11.25 63.07 -41.37
N GLU A 670 10.56 63.25 -42.49
CA GLU A 670 9.27 62.59 -42.77
C GLU A 670 9.45 61.07 -42.88
N ARG A 671 10.41 60.58 -43.67
CA ARG A 671 10.75 59.14 -43.70
C ARG A 671 11.16 58.59 -42.33
N THR A 672 11.78 59.40 -41.47
CA THR A 672 12.10 59.01 -40.09
C THR A 672 10.85 58.93 -39.21
N ARG A 673 9.88 59.84 -39.40
CA ARG A 673 8.56 59.77 -38.75
C ARG A 673 7.77 58.54 -39.22
N GLU A 674 7.73 58.28 -40.52
CA GLU A 674 7.10 57.10 -41.13
C GLU A 674 7.75 55.78 -40.66
N ALA A 675 9.08 55.69 -40.64
CA ALA A 675 9.77 54.52 -40.12
C ALA A 675 9.45 54.28 -38.64
N ASN A 676 9.27 55.35 -37.85
CA ASN A 676 8.88 55.24 -36.45
C ASN A 676 7.39 54.93 -36.24
N THR A 677 6.47 55.40 -37.09
CA THR A 677 5.06 54.96 -37.04
C THR A 677 4.91 53.52 -37.50
N ILE A 678 5.65 53.08 -38.52
CA ILE A 678 5.71 51.66 -38.95
C ILE A 678 6.26 50.78 -37.83
N ARG A 679 7.39 51.16 -37.20
CA ARG A 679 7.94 50.44 -36.03
C ARG A 679 6.94 50.35 -34.88
N ARG A 680 6.22 51.44 -34.59
CA ARG A 680 5.17 51.43 -33.57
C ARG A 680 4.02 50.51 -33.96
N LEU A 681 3.49 50.60 -35.18
CA LEU A 681 2.39 49.74 -35.64
C LEU A 681 2.78 48.26 -35.71
N LEU A 682 4.06 47.95 -35.98
CA LEU A 682 4.60 46.60 -35.83
C LEU A 682 4.62 46.18 -34.36
N MET A 683 5.21 46.97 -33.45
CA MET A 683 5.26 46.64 -32.02
C MET A 683 3.86 46.52 -31.39
N ASP A 684 2.94 47.42 -31.72
CA ASP A 684 1.53 47.37 -31.30
C ASP A 684 0.85 46.10 -31.86
N LYS A 685 1.13 45.73 -33.12
CA LYS A 685 0.62 44.48 -33.73
C LYS A 685 1.19 43.25 -33.04
N ASP A 686 2.50 43.20 -32.81
CA ASP A 686 3.20 42.07 -32.22
C ASP A 686 2.72 41.86 -30.78
N GLN A 687 2.54 42.92 -29.99
CA GLN A 687 1.86 42.86 -28.69
C GLN A 687 0.45 42.25 -28.77
N THR A 688 -0.34 42.52 -29.82
CA THR A 688 -1.65 41.87 -30.04
C THR A 688 -1.57 40.47 -30.66
N GLN A 689 -0.39 39.98 -31.04
CA GLN A 689 -0.15 38.57 -31.33
C GLN A 689 0.31 37.86 -30.05
N ASP A 690 1.22 38.44 -29.29
CA ASP A 690 1.67 37.94 -27.99
C ASP A 690 0.52 37.81 -27.00
N SER A 691 -0.41 38.77 -26.95
CA SER A 691 -1.61 38.67 -26.11
C SER A 691 -2.49 37.49 -26.53
N LYS A 692 -2.72 37.30 -27.83
CA LYS A 692 -3.50 36.18 -28.37
C LYS A 692 -2.79 34.85 -28.21
N PHE A 693 -1.46 34.82 -28.29
CA PHE A 693 -0.65 33.63 -28.04
C PHE A 693 -0.69 33.27 -26.55
N SER A 694 -0.65 34.26 -25.66
CA SER A 694 -0.88 34.07 -24.21
C SER A 694 -2.30 33.59 -23.91
N GLU A 695 -3.33 34.14 -24.56
CA GLU A 695 -4.71 33.66 -24.45
C GLU A 695 -4.88 32.23 -24.97
N LEU A 696 -4.31 31.89 -26.14
CA LEU A 696 -4.38 30.56 -26.74
C LEU A 696 -3.56 29.53 -25.96
N THR A 697 -2.39 29.88 -25.45
CA THR A 697 -1.60 28.98 -24.58
C THR A 697 -2.25 28.81 -23.22
N PHE A 698 -2.90 29.83 -22.66
CA PHE A 698 -3.73 29.70 -21.47
C PHE A 698 -4.94 28.79 -21.72
N GLN A 699 -5.66 28.95 -22.84
CA GLN A 699 -6.78 28.08 -23.22
C GLN A 699 -6.34 26.63 -23.45
N LEU A 700 -5.22 26.42 -24.15
CA LEU A 700 -4.61 25.09 -24.32
C LEU A 700 -4.20 24.49 -22.97
N LYS A 701 -3.68 25.30 -22.04
CA LYS A 701 -3.37 24.85 -20.69
C LYS A 701 -4.63 24.45 -19.93
N THR A 702 -5.68 25.27 -19.91
CA THR A 702 -6.95 24.88 -19.25
C THR A 702 -7.54 23.62 -19.86
N LEU A 703 -7.45 23.44 -21.18
CA LEU A 703 -7.92 22.23 -21.87
C LEU A 703 -7.05 21.00 -21.60
N THR A 704 -5.74 21.15 -21.37
CA THR A 704 -4.87 20.04 -20.95
C THR A 704 -5.10 19.68 -19.49
N ASP A 705 -5.19 20.67 -18.59
CA ASP A 705 -5.55 20.48 -17.18
C ASP A 705 -6.92 19.78 -17.03
N GLU A 706 -7.92 20.16 -17.85
CA GLU A 706 -9.23 19.48 -17.90
C GLU A 706 -9.14 18.07 -18.50
N ARG A 707 -8.37 17.87 -19.58
CA ARG A 707 -8.16 16.55 -20.18
C ARG A 707 -7.48 15.60 -19.19
N GLU A 708 -6.51 16.07 -18.42
CA GLU A 708 -5.79 15.28 -17.41
C GLU A 708 -6.70 14.93 -16.23
N ARG A 709 -7.55 15.86 -15.76
CA ARG A 709 -8.60 15.55 -14.77
C ARG A 709 -9.52 14.46 -15.28
N ILE A 710 -10.10 14.63 -16.47
CA ILE A 710 -10.99 13.63 -17.09
C ILE A 710 -10.27 12.29 -17.33
N GLN A 711 -8.98 12.31 -17.69
CA GLN A 711 -8.16 11.12 -17.84
C GLN A 711 -7.93 10.41 -16.49
N SER A 712 -7.72 11.17 -15.40
CA SER A 712 -7.59 10.63 -14.04
C SER A 712 -8.91 10.07 -13.50
N ASP A 713 -10.03 10.75 -13.71
CA ASP A 713 -11.37 10.28 -13.33
C ASP A 713 -11.74 9.01 -14.10
N ASN A 714 -11.47 8.96 -15.41
CA ASN A 714 -11.66 7.74 -16.21
C ASN A 714 -10.75 6.61 -15.75
N ALA A 715 -9.50 6.87 -15.35
CA ALA A 715 -8.63 5.85 -14.76
C ALA A 715 -9.16 5.35 -13.41
N ILE A 716 -9.72 6.22 -12.56
CA ILE A 716 -10.37 5.83 -11.30
C ILE A 716 -11.63 5.00 -11.57
N LEU A 717 -12.47 5.39 -12.54
CA LEU A 717 -13.66 4.64 -12.95
C LEU A 717 -13.31 3.29 -13.56
N LEU A 718 -12.26 3.20 -14.39
CA LEU A 718 -11.75 1.96 -14.95
C LEU A 718 -11.24 1.03 -13.84
N ASN A 719 -10.45 1.53 -12.89
CA ASN A 719 -9.97 0.76 -11.74
C ASN A 719 -11.14 0.27 -10.84
N ARG A 720 -12.20 1.08 -10.66
CA ARG A 720 -13.43 0.64 -9.97
C ARG A 720 -14.12 -0.48 -10.74
N LYS A 721 -14.31 -0.33 -12.06
CA LYS A 721 -14.95 -1.35 -12.91
C LYS A 721 -14.11 -2.63 -13.02
N GLN A 722 -12.78 -2.54 -13.01
CA GLN A 722 -11.91 -3.70 -12.92
C GLN A 722 -12.10 -4.42 -11.58
N ARG A 723 -12.14 -3.71 -10.44
CA ARG A 723 -12.42 -4.34 -9.14
C ARG A 723 -13.81 -4.96 -9.07
N GLU A 724 -14.83 -4.33 -9.65
CA GLU A 724 -16.17 -4.93 -9.79
C GLU A 724 -16.11 -6.23 -10.62
N LEU A 725 -15.37 -6.24 -11.74
CA LEU A 725 -15.18 -7.44 -12.58
C LEU A 725 -14.37 -8.53 -11.86
N GLU A 726 -13.36 -8.18 -11.08
CA GLU A 726 -12.59 -9.10 -10.23
C GLU A 726 -13.49 -9.68 -9.12
N GLU A 727 -14.32 -8.87 -8.47
CA GLU A 727 -15.35 -9.33 -7.52
C GLU A 727 -16.39 -10.25 -8.17
N PHE A 728 -16.87 -9.93 -9.38
CA PHE A 728 -17.80 -10.80 -10.11
C PHE A 728 -17.12 -12.08 -10.59
N SER A 729 -15.84 -12.04 -10.97
CA SER A 729 -15.06 -13.24 -11.29
C SER A 729 -14.86 -14.12 -10.05
N LEU A 730 -14.51 -13.55 -8.90
CA LEU A 730 -14.42 -14.29 -7.63
C LEU A 730 -15.75 -14.93 -7.26
N LYS A 731 -16.86 -14.18 -7.30
CA LYS A 731 -18.21 -14.72 -7.02
C LYS A 731 -18.63 -15.78 -8.05
N ASN A 732 -18.25 -15.63 -9.32
CA ASN A 732 -18.50 -16.66 -10.34
C ASN A 732 -17.68 -17.92 -10.07
N ASN A 733 -16.40 -17.78 -9.70
CA ASN A 733 -15.54 -18.90 -9.33
C ASN A 733 -16.02 -19.57 -8.04
N GLU A 734 -16.55 -18.84 -7.07
CA GLU A 734 -17.19 -19.38 -5.87
C GLU A 734 -18.46 -20.16 -6.22
N LEU A 735 -19.31 -19.63 -7.08
CA LEU A 735 -20.52 -20.30 -7.58
C LEU A 735 -20.18 -21.54 -8.43
N GLU A 736 -19.19 -21.47 -9.30
CA GLU A 736 -18.71 -22.60 -10.10
C GLU A 736 -18.08 -23.68 -9.20
N ASN A 737 -17.30 -23.29 -8.19
CA ASN A 737 -16.85 -24.19 -7.15
C ASN A 737 -18.04 -24.84 -6.43
N LEU A 738 -19.05 -24.08 -6.02
CA LEU A 738 -20.27 -24.59 -5.38
C LEU A 738 -21.06 -25.53 -6.30
N VAL A 739 -21.15 -25.25 -7.60
CA VAL A 739 -21.77 -26.15 -8.60
C VAL A 739 -20.98 -27.45 -8.70
N ASN A 740 -19.67 -27.41 -8.98
CA ASN A 740 -18.80 -28.60 -9.02
C ASN A 740 -18.88 -29.42 -7.71
N LYS A 741 -18.97 -28.71 -6.58
CA LYS A 741 -19.18 -29.24 -5.24
C LYS A 741 -20.52 -29.98 -5.12
N TRP A 742 -21.65 -29.38 -5.52
CA TRP A 742 -22.97 -30.04 -5.52
C TRP A 742 -23.06 -31.17 -6.55
N GLU A 743 -22.41 -31.04 -7.70
CA GLU A 743 -22.33 -32.11 -8.70
C GLU A 743 -21.56 -33.32 -8.16
N SER A 744 -20.45 -33.12 -7.44
CA SER A 744 -19.73 -34.22 -6.80
C SER A 744 -20.60 -35.00 -5.81
N GLU A 745 -21.38 -34.30 -4.97
CA GLU A 745 -22.36 -34.92 -4.06
C GLU A 745 -23.52 -35.58 -4.80
N ARG A 746 -24.02 -34.97 -5.89
CA ARG A 746 -25.02 -35.60 -6.78
C ARG A 746 -24.47 -36.89 -7.39
N THR A 747 -23.21 -36.95 -7.81
CA THR A 747 -22.60 -38.19 -8.33
C THR A 747 -22.34 -39.21 -7.23
N LEU A 748 -22.07 -38.80 -5.99
CA LEU A 748 -21.95 -39.70 -4.84
C LEU A 748 -23.31 -40.32 -4.50
N LEU A 749 -24.36 -39.50 -4.40
CA LEU A 749 -25.72 -39.93 -4.13
C LEU A 749 -26.27 -40.81 -5.28
N LEU A 750 -25.95 -40.51 -6.54
CA LEU A 750 -26.30 -41.37 -7.67
C LEU A 750 -25.58 -42.72 -7.60
N LYS A 751 -24.29 -42.76 -7.24
CA LYS A 751 -23.55 -44.02 -7.00
C LYS A 751 -24.17 -44.83 -5.87
N GLN A 752 -24.44 -44.20 -4.72
CA GLN A 752 -25.10 -44.86 -3.58
C GLN A 752 -26.50 -45.36 -3.96
N LEU A 753 -27.25 -44.62 -4.76
CA LEU A 753 -28.57 -45.03 -5.23
C LEU A 753 -28.49 -46.18 -6.25
N ASP A 754 -27.47 -46.23 -7.09
CA ASP A 754 -27.21 -47.34 -8.01
C ASP A 754 -26.62 -48.57 -7.30
N GLU A 755 -25.79 -48.39 -6.27
CA GLU A 755 -25.34 -49.42 -5.33
C GLU A 755 -26.54 -50.03 -4.59
N LEU A 756 -27.44 -49.21 -4.05
CA LEU A 756 -28.70 -49.65 -3.43
C LEU A 756 -29.66 -50.31 -4.43
N LYS A 757 -29.67 -49.91 -5.72
CA LYS A 757 -30.39 -50.67 -6.77
C LYS A 757 -29.76 -52.04 -6.99
N VAL A 758 -28.43 -52.13 -7.01
CA VAL A 758 -27.71 -53.40 -7.19
C VAL A 758 -27.93 -54.32 -5.98
N GLU A 759 -27.86 -53.81 -4.76
CA GLU A 759 -28.23 -54.56 -3.54
C GLU A 759 -29.70 -54.97 -3.55
N LYS A 760 -30.62 -54.06 -3.89
CA LYS A 760 -32.04 -54.41 -4.04
C LYS A 760 -32.27 -55.48 -5.11
N SER A 761 -31.55 -55.44 -6.24
CA SER A 761 -31.65 -56.49 -7.26
C SER A 761 -31.10 -57.83 -6.78
N LYS A 762 -29.97 -57.83 -6.03
CA LYS A 762 -29.46 -59.03 -5.36
C LYS A 762 -30.47 -59.58 -4.35
N PHE A 763 -31.05 -58.75 -3.50
CA PHE A 763 -32.09 -59.18 -2.56
C PHE A 763 -33.38 -59.63 -3.26
N GLU A 764 -33.76 -59.05 -4.40
CA GLU A 764 -34.87 -59.55 -5.22
C GLU A 764 -34.56 -60.91 -5.87
N ASP A 765 -33.31 -61.14 -6.30
CA ASP A 765 -32.87 -62.42 -6.89
C ASP A 765 -32.60 -63.51 -5.84
N GLU A 766 -32.06 -63.17 -4.66
CA GLU A 766 -31.99 -64.05 -3.48
C GLU A 766 -33.39 -64.42 -2.99
N ARG A 767 -34.33 -63.45 -2.98
CA ARG A 767 -35.74 -63.70 -2.67
C ARG A 767 -36.41 -64.56 -3.75
N ARG A 768 -36.04 -64.42 -5.02
CA ARG A 768 -36.49 -65.31 -6.11
C ARG A 768 -35.93 -66.72 -5.95
N SER A 769 -34.65 -66.88 -5.59
CA SER A 769 -34.09 -68.20 -5.25
C SER A 769 -34.85 -68.81 -4.08
N SER A 770 -35.05 -68.04 -3.01
CA SER A 770 -35.83 -68.45 -1.85
C SER A 770 -37.27 -68.83 -2.19
N THR A 771 -37.96 -68.10 -3.10
CA THR A 771 -39.30 -68.51 -3.55
C THR A 771 -39.25 -69.75 -4.44
N ASN A 772 -38.27 -69.88 -5.32
CA ASN A 772 -38.10 -71.08 -6.16
C ASN A 772 -37.80 -72.32 -5.30
N GLU A 773 -36.97 -72.20 -4.26
CA GLU A 773 -36.69 -73.25 -3.28
C GLU A 773 -37.95 -73.62 -2.48
N ASN A 774 -38.77 -72.63 -2.08
CA ASN A 774 -40.07 -72.88 -1.47
C ASN A 774 -41.08 -73.52 -2.44
N ASP A 775 -41.06 -73.15 -3.73
CA ASP A 775 -41.91 -73.75 -4.77
C ASP A 775 -41.45 -75.17 -5.12
N GLU A 776 -40.15 -75.45 -5.12
CA GLU A 776 -39.59 -76.80 -5.22
C GLU A 776 -39.98 -77.65 -4.00
N VAL A 777 -39.82 -77.12 -2.79
CA VAL A 777 -40.24 -77.77 -1.52
C VAL A 777 -41.74 -78.02 -1.50
N THR A 778 -42.58 -77.08 -1.93
CA THR A 778 -44.03 -77.32 -2.03
C THR A 778 -44.37 -78.30 -3.15
N SER A 779 -43.62 -78.33 -4.26
CA SER A 779 -43.74 -79.39 -5.28
C SER A 779 -43.39 -80.77 -4.71
N ILE A 780 -42.38 -80.86 -3.85
CA ILE A 780 -41.97 -82.10 -3.15
C ILE A 780 -43.03 -82.50 -2.14
N ILE A 781 -43.55 -81.57 -1.34
CA ILE A 781 -44.68 -81.79 -0.43
C ILE A 781 -45.93 -82.26 -1.19
N ASN A 782 -46.22 -81.71 -2.38
CA ASN A 782 -47.33 -82.14 -3.20
C ASN A 782 -47.10 -83.53 -3.82
N LYS A 783 -45.90 -83.84 -4.34
CA LYS A 783 -45.52 -85.20 -4.78
C LYS A 783 -45.59 -86.22 -3.64
N LEU A 784 -45.22 -85.83 -2.42
CA LEU A 784 -45.35 -86.65 -1.21
C LEU A 784 -46.81 -86.84 -0.80
N ARG A 785 -47.66 -85.79 -0.88
CA ARG A 785 -49.11 -85.88 -0.67
C ARG A 785 -49.81 -86.76 -1.71
N GLU A 786 -49.40 -86.69 -2.97
CA GLU A 786 -49.89 -87.56 -4.05
C GLU A 786 -49.45 -89.02 -3.82
N SER A 787 -48.19 -89.24 -3.44
CA SER A 787 -47.66 -90.56 -3.09
C SER A 787 -48.37 -91.15 -1.86
N LEU A 788 -48.64 -90.33 -0.84
CA LEU A 788 -49.40 -90.70 0.35
C LEU A 788 -50.84 -91.04 -0.01
N ASN A 789 -51.55 -90.20 -0.78
CA ASN A 789 -52.90 -90.43 -1.28
C ASN A 789 -52.99 -91.71 -2.15
N HIS A 790 -51.97 -91.98 -2.98
CA HIS A 790 -51.85 -93.23 -3.73
C HIS A 790 -51.62 -94.44 -2.82
N SER A 791 -50.88 -94.28 -1.71
CA SER A 791 -50.74 -95.32 -0.69
C SER A 791 -52.04 -95.54 0.11
N GLU A 792 -52.78 -94.47 0.47
CA GLU A 792 -54.10 -94.57 1.10
C GLU A 792 -55.12 -95.26 0.19
N LYS A 793 -55.12 -94.94 -1.11
CA LYS A 793 -55.95 -95.63 -2.10
C LYS A 793 -55.63 -97.12 -2.14
N LYS A 794 -54.35 -97.49 -2.19
CA LYS A 794 -53.92 -98.90 -2.08
C LYS A 794 -54.36 -99.55 -0.76
N VAL A 795 -54.30 -98.85 0.37
CA VAL A 795 -54.84 -99.36 1.65
C VAL A 795 -56.35 -99.59 1.55
N ARG A 796 -57.13 -98.64 1.02
CA ARG A 796 -58.59 -98.80 0.81
C ARG A 796 -58.93 -99.90 -0.20
N GLU A 797 -58.09 -100.11 -1.22
CA GLU A 797 -58.18 -101.25 -2.16
C GLU A 797 -57.92 -102.58 -1.42
N TYR A 798 -56.92 -102.65 -0.55
CA TYR A 798 -56.69 -103.83 0.31
C TYR A 798 -57.82 -104.04 1.34
N GLU A 799 -58.39 -102.98 1.91
CA GLU A 799 -59.53 -103.08 2.83
C GLU A 799 -60.80 -103.57 2.13
N THR A 800 -61.11 -103.06 0.94
CA THR A 800 -62.26 -103.52 0.14
C THR A 800 -62.06 -104.94 -0.39
N LEU A 801 -60.84 -105.31 -0.77
CA LEU A 801 -60.47 -106.70 -1.11
C LEU A 801 -60.59 -107.63 0.11
N ASN A 802 -60.12 -107.22 1.28
CA ASN A 802 -60.24 -108.00 2.52
C ASN A 802 -61.73 -108.17 2.93
N ASN A 803 -62.54 -107.13 2.78
CA ASN A 803 -64.00 -107.22 2.98
C ASN A 803 -64.66 -108.16 1.96
N SER A 804 -64.25 -108.15 0.68
CA SER A 804 -64.78 -109.09 -0.32
C SER A 804 -64.39 -110.55 -0.03
N LEU A 805 -63.15 -110.78 0.43
CA LEU A 805 -62.71 -112.10 0.94
C LEU A 805 -63.49 -112.53 2.19
N LYS A 806 -63.79 -111.61 3.10
CA LYS A 806 -64.61 -111.88 4.30
C LYS A 806 -66.04 -112.27 3.93
N VAL A 807 -66.65 -111.61 2.94
CA VAL A 807 -67.96 -112.00 2.38
C VAL A 807 -67.86 -113.36 1.68
N LEU A 808 -66.87 -113.57 0.81
CA LEU A 808 -66.66 -114.85 0.12
C LEU A 808 -66.45 -116.02 1.10
N ASN A 809 -65.74 -115.79 2.20
CA ASN A 809 -65.54 -116.78 3.27
C ASN A 809 -66.85 -117.04 4.05
N GLY A 810 -67.67 -116.01 4.29
CA GLY A 810 -69.04 -116.19 4.79
C GLY A 810 -69.91 -117.04 3.84
N ASP A 811 -69.78 -116.79 2.54
CA ASP A 811 -70.45 -117.53 1.48
C ASP A 811 -70.02 -119.01 1.44
N ILE A 812 -68.71 -119.28 1.54
CA ILE A 812 -68.12 -120.61 1.66
C ILE A 812 -68.62 -121.31 2.92
N ASN A 813 -68.64 -120.65 4.08
CA ASN A 813 -69.18 -121.21 5.31
C ASN A 813 -70.68 -121.54 5.19
N SER A 814 -71.48 -120.69 4.55
CA SER A 814 -72.90 -120.96 4.31
C SER A 814 -73.12 -122.17 3.38
N LYS A 815 -72.25 -122.34 2.37
CA LYS A 815 -72.21 -123.52 1.49
C LYS A 815 -71.77 -124.77 2.25
N PHE A 816 -70.79 -124.65 3.15
CA PHE A 816 -70.30 -125.73 4.01
C PHE A 816 -71.37 -126.17 5.02
N GLU A 817 -72.14 -125.25 5.59
CA GLU A 817 -73.30 -125.55 6.43
C GLU A 817 -74.38 -126.31 5.66
N ARG A 818 -74.75 -125.85 4.46
CA ARG A 818 -75.74 -126.53 3.61
C ARG A 818 -75.27 -127.95 3.25
N LEU A 819 -74.00 -128.10 2.87
CA LEU A 819 -73.38 -129.39 2.60
C LEU A 819 -73.39 -130.30 3.84
N THR A 820 -73.05 -129.78 5.01
CA THR A 820 -73.06 -130.51 6.30
C THR A 820 -74.46 -130.96 6.70
N LYS A 821 -75.48 -130.11 6.48
CA LYS A 821 -76.90 -130.45 6.73
C LYS A 821 -77.35 -131.61 5.83
N ASN A 822 -77.00 -131.58 4.54
CA ASN A 822 -77.26 -132.68 3.61
C ASN A 822 -76.47 -133.95 3.97
N TYR A 823 -75.19 -133.83 4.36
CA TYR A 823 -74.35 -134.97 4.76
C TYR A 823 -74.91 -135.67 6.01
N LYS A 824 -75.45 -134.93 6.99
CA LYS A 824 -76.10 -135.52 8.17
C LYS A 824 -77.36 -136.29 7.82
N LEU A 825 -78.20 -135.78 6.92
CA LEU A 825 -79.41 -136.47 6.43
C LEU A 825 -79.04 -137.78 5.71
N LEU A 826 -78.11 -137.72 4.76
CA LEU A 826 -77.67 -138.88 3.98
C LEU A 826 -76.93 -139.92 4.85
N SER A 827 -76.12 -139.48 5.80
CA SER A 827 -75.41 -140.36 6.75
C SER A 827 -76.37 -141.14 7.66
N ASN A 828 -77.47 -140.52 8.10
CA ASN A 828 -78.49 -141.22 8.89
C ASN A 828 -79.25 -142.29 8.08
N GLN A 829 -79.52 -142.03 6.79
CA GLN A 829 -80.12 -143.02 5.90
C GLN A 829 -79.14 -144.18 5.60
N LEU A 830 -77.85 -143.88 5.40
CA LEU A 830 -76.84 -144.87 5.07
C LEU A 830 -76.46 -145.77 6.26
N LYS A 831 -76.54 -145.25 7.50
CA LYS A 831 -76.34 -146.02 8.73
C LYS A 831 -77.32 -147.18 8.95
N ALA A 832 -78.45 -147.21 8.23
CA ALA A 832 -79.49 -148.22 8.42
C ALA A 832 -79.31 -149.51 7.59
N VAL A 833 -78.31 -149.59 6.68
CA VAL A 833 -78.31 -150.59 5.59
C VAL A 833 -77.17 -151.62 5.63
N LYS A 834 -75.98 -151.28 6.16
CA LYS A 834 -74.80 -152.17 6.34
C LYS A 834 -73.87 -151.57 7.40
N SER A 835 -73.24 -152.26 8.35
CA SER A 835 -72.75 -153.65 8.52
C SER A 835 -71.42 -153.98 7.83
N GLN A 836 -70.42 -154.30 8.67
CA GLN A 836 -69.12 -154.95 8.40
C GLN A 836 -67.98 -154.15 7.72
N SER A 837 -66.74 -154.58 8.04
CA SER A 837 -65.42 -154.32 7.42
C SER A 837 -64.86 -152.88 7.34
N SER A 838 -63.92 -152.68 8.25
CA SER A 838 -62.73 -151.80 8.28
C SER A 838 -61.87 -151.59 7.00
N THR A 839 -61.31 -150.37 6.87
CA THR A 839 -59.94 -150.02 6.35
C THR A 839 -59.60 -150.24 4.85
N PRO A 840 -58.43 -149.78 4.32
CA PRO A 840 -57.91 -148.40 4.25
C PRO A 840 -57.30 -148.06 2.84
N SER A 841 -56.36 -147.08 2.76
CA SER A 841 -55.38 -146.84 1.65
C SER A 841 -55.93 -146.18 0.35
N THR A 842 -55.22 -145.47 -0.56
CA THR A 842 -53.96 -144.63 -0.70
C THR A 842 -54.01 -144.01 -2.14
N THR A 843 -53.24 -143.04 -2.70
CA THR A 843 -52.02 -142.18 -2.47
C THR A 843 -52.14 -140.97 -3.48
N ARG A 844 -51.22 -140.05 -3.87
CA ARG A 844 -49.79 -139.65 -3.67
C ARG A 844 -49.71 -138.13 -4.09
N SER A 845 -49.08 -137.21 -3.34
CA SER A 845 -47.69 -136.70 -3.48
C SER A 845 -47.28 -136.02 -4.81
N ASN A 846 -46.96 -134.70 -4.77
CA ASN A 846 -45.59 -134.15 -4.98
C ASN A 846 -45.53 -132.60 -4.78
N SER A 847 -44.33 -131.99 -4.88
CA SER A 847 -43.93 -130.76 -4.15
C SER A 847 -43.23 -129.65 -4.98
N ILE A 848 -42.75 -128.59 -4.29
CA ILE A 848 -42.38 -127.24 -4.79
C ILE A 848 -40.88 -126.91 -4.57
N ALA A 849 -40.26 -126.06 -5.43
CA ALA A 849 -39.24 -124.99 -5.17
C ALA A 849 -38.37 -124.71 -6.42
N SER A 850 -37.83 -123.54 -6.82
CA SER A 850 -37.70 -122.13 -6.35
C SER A 850 -36.46 -121.71 -5.52
N ASN A 851 -35.55 -120.89 -6.10
CA ASN A 851 -34.91 -119.71 -5.42
C ASN A 851 -33.96 -118.82 -6.29
N LEU A 852 -34.17 -117.49 -6.19
CA LEU A 852 -33.23 -116.34 -6.04
C LEU A 852 -31.73 -116.40 -6.46
N ASN A 853 -31.20 -115.43 -7.24
CA ASN A 853 -30.57 -114.16 -6.73
C ASN A 853 -29.90 -113.20 -7.78
N SER A 854 -29.54 -112.01 -7.29
CA SER A 854 -29.11 -110.69 -7.85
C SER A 854 -27.78 -110.48 -8.64
N VAL A 855 -27.62 -109.22 -9.16
CA VAL A 855 -26.40 -108.32 -9.19
C VAL A 855 -25.52 -108.13 -10.47
N ILE A 856 -24.97 -106.89 -10.65
CA ILE A 856 -23.85 -106.40 -11.54
C ILE A 856 -24.12 -106.23 -13.08
N SER A 857 -23.46 -105.38 -13.90
CA SER A 857 -22.90 -103.97 -13.83
C SER A 857 -22.33 -103.56 -15.24
N GLN A 858 -22.01 -102.26 -15.48
CA GLN A 858 -21.14 -101.71 -16.58
C GLN A 858 -21.69 -101.81 -18.06
N GLU A 859 -21.27 -101.06 -19.10
CA GLU A 859 -20.39 -99.87 -19.26
C GLU A 859 -20.61 -99.07 -20.58
N ASN A 860 -20.36 -97.74 -20.53
CA ASN A 860 -19.66 -96.81 -21.47
C ASN A 860 -19.79 -96.78 -23.02
N TYR A 861 -19.36 -95.61 -23.55
CA TYR A 861 -19.07 -95.15 -24.94
C TYR A 861 -20.25 -94.73 -25.86
N SER A 862 -20.16 -93.69 -26.72
CA SER A 862 -19.45 -92.37 -26.69
C SER A 862 -19.72 -91.57 -27.98
N ASN A 863 -19.74 -90.21 -27.90
CA ASN A 863 -19.40 -89.25 -28.98
C ASN A 863 -20.31 -89.25 -30.25
N SER A 864 -20.35 -88.24 -31.14
CA SER A 864 -20.04 -86.78 -31.18
C SER A 864 -20.58 -86.30 -32.56
N THR A 865 -21.11 -85.10 -32.83
CA THR A 865 -20.61 -83.70 -32.76
C THR A 865 -21.84 -82.76 -32.77
N GLU A 866 -21.84 -81.41 -32.72
CA GLU A 866 -20.90 -80.31 -33.05
C GLU A 866 -21.07 -79.19 -31.99
N SER A 867 -20.12 -78.36 -31.51
CA SER A 867 -18.70 -78.04 -31.76
C SER A 867 -18.37 -76.56 -32.06
N ASP A 868 -19.28 -75.61 -31.83
CA ASP A 868 -18.97 -74.16 -31.97
C ASP A 868 -19.19 -73.28 -30.73
N VAL A 869 -20.11 -73.62 -29.82
CA VAL A 869 -20.43 -72.75 -28.64
C VAL A 869 -19.21 -72.55 -27.72
N GLU A 870 -18.42 -73.60 -27.47
CA GLU A 870 -17.23 -73.52 -26.61
C GLU A 870 -16.08 -72.75 -27.27
N LYS A 871 -15.94 -72.81 -28.60
CA LYS A 871 -15.00 -71.96 -29.33
C LYS A 871 -15.39 -70.50 -29.19
N ILE A 872 -16.69 -70.18 -29.31
CA ILE A 872 -17.20 -68.82 -29.10
C ILE A 872 -16.93 -68.35 -27.66
N ALA A 873 -17.14 -69.21 -26.65
CA ALA A 873 -16.81 -68.88 -25.26
C ALA A 873 -15.31 -68.60 -25.04
N TYR A 874 -14.43 -69.44 -25.59
CA TYR A 874 -12.98 -69.26 -25.49
C TYR A 874 -12.51 -68.00 -26.24
N ILE A 875 -12.95 -67.80 -27.50
CA ILE A 875 -12.64 -66.62 -28.30
C ILE A 875 -13.16 -65.34 -27.63
N LYS A 876 -14.36 -65.37 -27.04
CA LYS A 876 -14.92 -64.24 -26.28
C LYS A 876 -14.04 -63.87 -25.08
N ASN A 877 -13.57 -64.85 -24.32
CA ASN A 877 -12.70 -64.60 -23.16
C ASN A 877 -11.30 -64.08 -23.58
N VAL A 878 -10.73 -64.63 -24.66
CA VAL A 878 -9.46 -64.15 -25.24
C VAL A 878 -9.58 -62.72 -25.77
N LEU A 879 -10.65 -62.39 -26.51
CA LEU A 879 -10.93 -61.03 -26.98
C LEU A 879 -11.16 -60.06 -25.81
N LEU A 880 -11.81 -60.50 -24.73
CA LEU A 880 -12.06 -59.66 -23.56
C LEU A 880 -10.75 -59.28 -22.84
N GLY A 881 -9.84 -60.24 -22.63
CA GLY A 881 -8.52 -59.97 -22.04
C GLY A 881 -7.65 -59.03 -22.87
N PHE A 882 -7.68 -59.16 -24.21
CA PHE A 882 -6.99 -58.22 -25.11
C PHE A 882 -7.67 -56.84 -25.19
N LEU A 883 -8.95 -56.72 -24.83
CA LEU A 883 -9.63 -55.42 -24.69
C LEU A 883 -9.35 -54.76 -23.33
N GLU A 884 -9.14 -55.55 -22.27
CA GLU A 884 -8.83 -55.07 -20.92
C GLU A 884 -7.47 -54.35 -20.88
N HIS A 885 -6.44 -54.90 -21.52
CA HIS A 885 -5.12 -54.27 -21.62
C HIS A 885 -5.00 -53.30 -22.81
N LYS A 886 -5.12 -51.98 -22.54
CA LYS A 886 -5.10 -50.91 -23.56
C LYS A 886 -3.94 -51.01 -24.58
N GLU A 887 -2.73 -51.35 -24.14
CA GLU A 887 -1.53 -51.37 -24.98
C GLU A 887 -1.53 -52.48 -26.05
N GLN A 888 -2.27 -53.58 -25.83
CA GLN A 888 -2.27 -54.73 -26.74
C GLN A 888 -3.35 -54.64 -27.83
N ARG A 889 -4.32 -53.72 -27.70
CA ARG A 889 -5.45 -53.56 -28.63
C ARG A 889 -5.05 -53.36 -30.09
N GLN A 890 -3.89 -52.75 -30.36
CA GLN A 890 -3.39 -52.54 -31.72
C GLN A 890 -3.03 -53.85 -32.44
N GLN A 891 -2.70 -54.92 -31.70
CA GLN A 891 -2.33 -56.22 -32.27
C GLN A 891 -3.54 -57.07 -32.69
N LEU A 892 -4.75 -56.74 -32.20
CA LEU A 892 -6.00 -57.39 -32.63
C LEU A 892 -6.46 -57.00 -34.03
N LEU A 893 -6.04 -55.83 -34.55
CA LEU A 893 -6.61 -55.25 -35.77
C LEU A 893 -6.55 -56.19 -36.99
N PRO A 894 -5.41 -56.85 -37.31
CA PRO A 894 -5.33 -57.74 -38.48
C PRO A 894 -6.14 -59.03 -38.31
N VAL A 895 -6.32 -59.50 -37.07
CA VAL A 895 -7.11 -60.71 -36.78
C VAL A 895 -8.59 -60.41 -36.94
N ILE A 896 -9.05 -59.25 -36.46
CA ILE A 896 -10.46 -58.83 -36.56
C ILE A 896 -10.83 -58.48 -38.02
N SER A 897 -9.98 -57.76 -38.76
CA SER A 897 -10.27 -57.45 -40.17
C SER A 897 -10.24 -58.71 -41.06
N MET A 898 -9.42 -59.71 -40.76
CA MET A 898 -9.42 -61.01 -41.44
C MET A 898 -10.64 -61.88 -41.09
N LEU A 899 -11.11 -61.88 -39.83
CA LEU A 899 -12.24 -62.71 -39.40
C LEU A 899 -13.60 -62.17 -39.88
N LEU A 900 -13.73 -60.85 -40.03
CA LEU A 900 -14.99 -60.16 -40.41
C LEU A 900 -14.99 -59.57 -41.84
N GLN A 901 -13.90 -59.74 -42.60
CA GLN A 901 -13.72 -59.21 -43.97
C GLN A 901 -14.06 -57.71 -44.12
N LEU A 902 -13.66 -56.92 -43.13
CA LEU A 902 -13.93 -55.47 -43.09
C LEU A 902 -13.11 -54.70 -44.15
N GLY A 903 -13.71 -53.67 -44.73
CA GLY A 903 -13.02 -52.78 -45.67
C GLY A 903 -12.03 -51.84 -44.97
N LYS A 904 -11.02 -51.36 -45.71
CA LYS A 904 -10.02 -50.40 -45.21
C LYS A 904 -10.61 -49.05 -44.72
N ALA A 905 -11.86 -48.77 -45.03
CA ALA A 905 -12.61 -47.63 -44.49
C ALA A 905 -13.15 -47.93 -43.09
N ASP A 906 -13.71 -49.11 -42.88
CA ASP A 906 -14.28 -49.56 -41.61
C ASP A 906 -13.19 -49.88 -40.58
N GLU A 907 -12.07 -50.44 -41.04
CA GLU A 907 -10.85 -50.62 -40.24
C GLU A 907 -10.32 -49.28 -39.67
N LYS A 908 -10.34 -48.20 -40.48
CA LYS A 908 -10.01 -46.84 -40.01
C LYS A 908 -11.04 -46.27 -39.04
N ARG A 909 -12.34 -46.53 -39.28
CA ARG A 909 -13.42 -46.14 -38.35
C ARG A 909 -13.28 -46.83 -36.99
N LEU A 910 -12.95 -48.12 -36.99
CA LEU A 910 -12.75 -48.93 -35.80
C LEU A 910 -11.49 -48.48 -35.04
N LEU A 911 -10.39 -48.15 -35.74
CA LEU A 911 -9.23 -47.49 -35.14
C LEU A 911 -9.60 -46.16 -34.46
N SER A 912 -10.38 -45.29 -35.14
CA SER A 912 -10.84 -44.01 -34.56
C SER A 912 -11.87 -44.14 -33.43
N ALA A 913 -12.29 -45.36 -33.09
CA ALA A 913 -13.19 -45.67 -31.98
C ALA A 913 -12.53 -46.51 -30.86
N LEU A 914 -11.27 -46.95 -31.05
CA LEU A 914 -10.51 -47.73 -30.06
C LEU A 914 -9.27 -47.00 -29.50
N GLY A 915 -8.87 -45.88 -30.12
CA GLY A 915 -7.92 -44.89 -29.58
C GLY A 915 -8.62 -43.85 -28.73
#